data_AF-A0A365MXT7-F1
#
_entry.id   AF-A0A365MXT7-F1
#
_cell.length_a   1.000
_cell.length_b   1.000
_cell.length_c   1.000
_cell.angle_alpha   90.00
_cell.angle_beta   90.00
_cell.angle_gamma   90.00
#
_symmetry.space_group_name_H-M   'P 1'
#
loop_
_entity.id
_entity.type
_entity.pdbx_description
1 polymer ?
#
loop_
_entity_poly.entity_id
_entity_poly.type
_entity_poly.pdbx_seq_one_letter_code
_entity_poly.pdbx_strand_id
1 'polypeptide(L)'
;MAENTTSTASHPTDVNKIQSLLKAKDDTQRFVGLALLKSLLDSSEQLRQDEQTVQGLWSSLSPKFLDRLLRTGSKPSTQNSKEMLDLAVSILYIFSILLPDQAKSDAKFIDRIPLLVNAVLYSSEDTTKLILQLLHTLASSQQGAQEFIKVEDFSSLTEIAPSHAQVLDIFCFAWLNSMTTIEHPSTLVRQIDDTIQSLVSSFTGTDAVTLLEFLGYVLRHANSSILPQHPRWLKVVVNYIRNLVTSRPTPEARAAYTNATASILQAFPSEAPKLVFIDDKKDDKAFSYLLINLLLIDIRSSAPTLLEQLNKPEYPKVSTRLTSAFDVISIFIGYLVQCLEDESMETFFMTPENLLKLRKGISETMSLTAEYLRDRWDASVAGAMGLHPDARTGTTDTSTGVHHTLAWDSMRDNAGDDMFILSAVRALALWLREEENDILRKEATGLMDMFMDLYKSSSQHKLDFRSPVLVALEGVTTLPQGRELLLANEGWTILAHDLNSTLQHASRICGEQEAVRATDIVRILLPIVEQESNGVPEAWMDLITSVAAWDIPDSELSPQVQEAVISSLQLCSSVLGAANRGMRQRYKHSISAIFGIASQLANQVNHDNPEREMLEDVLATLAFQTQFLKRQNLHTMVTHYDVIVLGSGQSGNPVAKAFANAGRKTAVIERMALGGTCVNVGCTPTKTMIASGRAAYMVKRGKDYGVHGGNGNVEIDMARVRQRKREIVEQWNAGSVRGLNAAGVDVIMGDGSFVGEKKIKVLLNNGGEKEVSADQIFINVGERPSRPDITGLDDVHPARVLNSTTIMELGELFRRLGSEVTVIQRAKQLVPREDADVAKCLLDILQQDGITVHLSSTVNSISASKDTKTSFAVSIKTPGGETEVSGTHLLLATGRIPNTDSLNLSEVDIKTTPRGHIIVDDKLQTTASDIYAIGDCHGGAAFTHMSYDDSRIIHTNLVPEAMSSTTPAMPTTKASISRILTPYVMYTDPQLGHVGLHARDLTNSSREVKTATMPLSYVARALETAEPRGMMKATVDAKTGEILGFTCLGLEGGEIMSIVQTAMMGNLKWWDLEAAVYAHPTLAESLNNLWGHWE
;
A
#
# COMPACT_ATOMS: atom_id res chain seq x y z
N MET A 1 -19.64 -67.67 44.52
CA MET A 1 -19.06 -68.85 45.18
C MET A 1 -19.21 -70.04 44.23
N ALA A 2 -18.17 -70.87 44.20
CA ALA A 2 -17.99 -72.13 43.44
C ALA A 2 -17.56 -72.02 41.95
N GLU A 3 -16.24 -72.16 41.81
CA GLU A 3 -15.51 -73.00 40.84
C GLU A 3 -15.73 -72.83 39.33
N ASN A 4 -14.70 -72.31 38.66
CA ASN A 4 -14.22 -72.94 37.44
C ASN A 4 -12.69 -72.87 37.40
N THR A 5 -12.07 -74.04 37.47
CA THR A 5 -10.63 -74.29 37.36
C THR A 5 -10.17 -74.03 35.93
N THR A 6 -9.60 -72.85 35.67
CA THR A 6 -8.81 -72.60 34.46
C THR A 6 -7.37 -73.02 34.67
N SER A 7 -7.06 -74.18 34.09
CA SER A 7 -5.74 -74.67 33.69
C SER A 7 -4.70 -73.57 33.50
N THR A 8 -3.73 -73.50 34.40
CA THR A 8 -2.45 -72.81 34.19
C THR A 8 -1.42 -73.84 33.69
N ALA A 9 -0.63 -73.41 32.70
CA ALA A 9 0.61 -74.01 32.18
C ALA A 9 0.52 -75.15 31.13
N SER A 10 0.37 -74.79 29.84
CA SER A 10 0.92 -75.57 28.71
C SER A 10 1.78 -74.76 27.71
N HIS A 11 1.76 -73.42 27.77
CA HIS A 11 2.39 -72.56 26.76
C HIS A 11 3.89 -72.79 26.47
N PRO A 12 4.78 -73.12 27.44
CA PRO A 12 6.20 -73.32 27.15
C PRO A 12 6.47 -74.57 26.27
N THR A 13 5.66 -75.62 26.45
CA THR A 13 5.82 -76.90 25.75
C THR A 13 5.44 -76.80 24.27
N ASP A 14 4.38 -76.06 23.96
CA ASP A 14 3.91 -75.85 22.59
C ASP A 14 4.85 -74.93 21.80
N VAL A 15 5.37 -73.87 22.43
CA VAL A 15 6.38 -72.97 21.82
C VAL A 15 7.66 -73.72 21.48
N ASN A 16 8.19 -74.53 22.40
CA ASN A 16 9.41 -75.33 22.14
C ASN A 16 9.22 -76.36 21.02
N LYS A 17 8.04 -77.00 20.96
CA LYS A 17 7.68 -77.93 19.87
C LYS A 17 7.63 -77.22 18.52
N ILE A 18 6.99 -76.05 18.45
CA ILE A 18 6.93 -75.24 17.23
C ILE A 18 8.34 -74.82 16.79
N GLN A 19 9.19 -74.32 17.70
CA GLN A 19 10.57 -73.97 17.38
C GLN A 19 11.37 -75.16 16.83
N SER A 20 11.19 -76.36 17.38
CA SER A 20 11.83 -77.59 16.87
C SER A 20 11.38 -77.93 15.44
N LEU A 21 10.09 -77.78 15.14
CA LEU A 21 9.54 -78.03 13.81
C LEU A 21 10.04 -77.00 12.78
N LEU A 22 10.12 -75.72 13.15
CA LEU A 22 10.64 -74.66 12.28
C LEU A 22 12.14 -74.83 11.96
N LYS A 23 12.91 -75.38 12.91
CA LYS A 23 14.35 -75.70 12.75
C LYS A 23 14.63 -77.05 12.08
N ALA A 24 13.61 -77.85 11.77
CA ALA A 24 13.78 -79.14 11.13
C ALA A 24 14.50 -79.03 9.78
N LYS A 25 15.11 -80.12 9.29
CA LYS A 25 15.72 -80.16 7.95
C LYS A 25 14.70 -80.40 6.83
N ASP A 26 13.60 -81.08 7.14
CA ASP A 26 12.52 -81.41 6.22
C ASP A 26 11.50 -80.27 6.10
N ASP A 27 11.09 -79.96 4.87
CA ASP A 27 10.17 -78.86 4.57
C ASP A 27 8.73 -79.19 4.96
N THR A 28 8.34 -80.46 4.98
CA THR A 28 7.00 -80.88 5.45
C THR A 28 6.86 -80.58 6.94
N GLN A 29 7.87 -80.93 7.75
CA GLN A 29 7.91 -80.58 9.16
C GLN A 29 7.93 -79.07 9.42
N ARG A 30 8.68 -78.30 8.62
CA ARG A 30 8.67 -76.82 8.72
C ARG A 30 7.31 -76.24 8.37
N PHE A 31 6.62 -76.77 7.36
CA PHE A 31 5.30 -76.33 6.95
C PHE A 31 4.26 -76.57 8.04
N VAL A 32 4.27 -77.77 8.64
CA VAL A 32 3.43 -78.09 9.82
C VAL A 32 3.75 -77.14 10.98
N GLY A 33 5.03 -76.85 11.21
CA GLY A 33 5.48 -75.85 12.18
C GLY A 33 4.91 -74.45 11.93
N LEU A 34 4.88 -73.99 10.68
CA LEU A 34 4.29 -72.69 10.29
C LEU A 34 2.78 -72.65 10.50
N ALA A 35 2.06 -73.73 10.18
CA ALA A 35 0.61 -73.81 10.39
C ALA A 35 0.25 -73.76 11.88
N LEU A 36 0.99 -74.51 12.71
CA LEU A 36 0.84 -74.47 14.16
C LEU A 36 1.22 -73.10 14.75
N LEU A 37 2.28 -72.48 14.22
CA LEU A 37 2.69 -71.14 14.61
C LEU A 37 1.58 -70.12 14.34
N LYS A 38 0.96 -70.16 13.16
CA LYS A 38 -0.15 -69.25 12.82
C LYS A 38 -1.31 -69.43 13.79
N SER A 39 -1.74 -70.67 14.00
CA SER A 39 -2.83 -70.98 14.92
C SER A 39 -2.54 -70.53 16.36
N LEU A 40 -1.29 -70.65 16.82
CA LEU A 40 -0.89 -70.21 18.15
C LEU A 40 -0.89 -68.68 18.27
N LEU A 41 -0.35 -67.97 17.29
CA LEU A 41 -0.32 -66.49 17.28
C LEU A 41 -1.73 -65.89 17.16
N ASP A 42 -2.62 -66.52 16.39
CA ASP A 42 -4.01 -66.09 16.25
C ASP A 42 -4.80 -66.25 17.57
N SER A 43 -4.52 -67.32 18.33
CA SER A 43 -5.31 -67.70 19.53
C SER A 43 -4.78 -67.16 20.86
N SER A 44 -3.50 -66.79 20.98
CA SER A 44 -2.90 -66.36 22.25
C SER A 44 -2.53 -64.88 22.26
N GLU A 45 -3.30 -64.06 22.97
CA GLU A 45 -3.02 -62.62 23.15
C GLU A 45 -1.83 -62.38 24.09
N GLN A 46 -1.71 -63.16 25.17
CA GLN A 46 -0.55 -63.09 26.09
C GLN A 46 0.77 -63.36 25.38
N LEU A 47 0.82 -64.33 24.45
CA LEU A 47 2.03 -64.63 23.69
C LEU A 47 2.44 -63.48 22.77
N ARG A 48 1.47 -62.76 22.18
CA ARG A 48 1.72 -61.60 21.32
C ARG A 48 2.35 -60.42 22.05
N GLN A 49 2.18 -60.35 23.37
CA GLN A 49 2.78 -59.33 24.23
C GLN A 49 4.14 -59.77 24.83
N ASP A 50 4.53 -61.04 24.70
CA ASP A 50 5.82 -61.56 25.15
C ASP A 50 6.89 -61.41 24.05
N GLU A 51 7.55 -60.25 24.04
CA GLU A 51 8.56 -59.88 23.05
C GLU A 51 9.70 -60.92 22.94
N GLN A 52 10.16 -61.45 24.06
CA GLN A 52 11.29 -62.39 24.09
C GLN A 52 10.92 -63.71 23.41
N THR A 53 9.71 -64.21 23.66
CA THR A 53 9.20 -65.43 23.03
C THR A 53 8.92 -65.22 21.53
N VAL A 54 8.34 -64.08 21.15
CA VAL A 54 8.08 -63.73 19.73
C VAL A 54 9.40 -63.63 18.94
N GLN A 55 10.43 -62.97 19.48
CA GLN A 55 11.76 -62.92 18.88
C GLN A 55 12.39 -64.32 18.76
N GLY A 56 12.21 -65.18 19.77
CA GLY A 56 12.65 -66.57 19.74
C GLY A 56 11.99 -67.39 18.63
N LEU A 57 10.68 -67.22 18.42
CA LEU A 57 9.94 -67.84 17.31
C LEU A 57 10.39 -67.31 15.94
N TRP A 58 10.59 -66.00 15.81
CA TRP A 58 11.11 -65.37 14.59
C TRP A 58 12.51 -65.87 14.22
N SER A 59 13.41 -65.97 15.19
CA SER A 59 14.77 -66.48 14.98
C SER A 59 14.80 -67.91 14.47
N SER A 60 13.79 -68.71 14.84
CA SER A 60 13.66 -70.13 14.48
C SER A 60 13.18 -70.35 13.03
N LEU A 61 12.66 -69.31 12.36
CA LEU A 61 12.23 -69.39 10.96
C LEU A 61 13.42 -69.35 10.00
N SER A 62 13.45 -70.32 9.08
CA SER A 62 14.45 -70.40 8.01
C SER A 62 14.15 -69.40 6.89
N PRO A 63 15.06 -68.44 6.60
CA PRO A 63 14.90 -67.52 5.49
C PRO A 63 14.68 -68.26 4.16
N LYS A 64 15.57 -69.19 3.79
CA LYS A 64 15.49 -69.93 2.52
C LYS A 64 14.21 -70.76 2.36
N PHE A 65 13.56 -71.13 3.47
CA PHE A 65 12.28 -71.83 3.41
C PHE A 65 11.15 -70.87 3.04
N LEU A 66 11.10 -69.69 3.67
CA LEU A 66 10.14 -68.63 3.33
C LEU A 66 10.28 -68.20 1.87
N ASP A 67 11.51 -68.02 1.35
CA ASP A 67 11.73 -67.66 -0.07
C ASP A 67 11.14 -68.69 -1.03
N ARG A 68 11.25 -69.98 -0.69
CA ARG A 68 10.69 -71.07 -1.51
C ARG A 68 9.18 -71.08 -1.46
N LEU A 69 8.56 -70.84 -0.31
CA LEU A 69 7.09 -70.73 -0.19
C LEU A 69 6.56 -69.58 -1.02
N LEU A 70 7.19 -68.40 -0.92
CA LEU A 70 6.80 -67.23 -1.71
C LEU A 70 6.96 -67.49 -3.22
N ARG A 71 8.11 -68.02 -3.68
CA ARG A 71 8.34 -68.34 -5.11
C ARG A 71 7.38 -69.38 -5.67
N THR A 72 7.05 -70.42 -4.89
CA THR A 72 6.13 -71.48 -5.31
C THR A 72 4.71 -70.92 -5.47
N GLY A 73 4.35 -69.94 -4.65
CA GLY A 73 3.09 -69.20 -4.73
C GLY A 73 3.01 -68.19 -5.88
N SER A 74 4.12 -67.58 -6.32
CA SER A 74 4.15 -66.57 -7.38
C SER A 74 3.88 -67.10 -8.80
N LYS A 75 3.76 -68.43 -9.00
CA LYS A 75 3.29 -69.07 -10.25
C LYS A 75 2.50 -70.34 -9.91
N PRO A 76 1.26 -70.20 -9.40
CA PRO A 76 0.56 -71.33 -8.79
C PRO A 76 0.11 -72.32 -9.86
N SER A 77 0.66 -73.53 -9.84
CA SER A 77 0.21 -74.64 -10.70
C SER A 77 -0.88 -75.51 -10.04
N THR A 78 -1.12 -75.37 -8.73
CA THR A 78 -2.06 -76.18 -7.93
C THR A 78 -2.65 -75.40 -6.74
N GLN A 79 -3.83 -75.80 -6.24
CA GLN A 79 -4.49 -75.18 -5.07
C GLN A 79 -3.60 -75.17 -3.81
N ASN A 80 -2.85 -76.24 -3.57
CA ASN A 80 -1.92 -76.34 -2.45
C ASN A 80 -0.83 -75.25 -2.48
N SER A 81 -0.46 -74.77 -3.67
CA SER A 81 0.54 -73.70 -3.81
C SER A 81 0.01 -72.34 -3.33
N LYS A 82 -1.32 -72.11 -3.43
CA LYS A 82 -1.97 -70.91 -2.91
C LYS A 82 -2.04 -70.91 -1.39
N GLU A 83 -2.44 -72.04 -0.79
CA GLU A 83 -2.48 -72.18 0.67
C GLU A 83 -1.10 -72.01 1.31
N MET A 84 -0.04 -72.47 0.62
CA MET A 84 1.34 -72.26 1.05
C MET A 84 1.75 -70.78 1.05
N LEU A 85 1.32 -70.03 0.02
CA LEU A 85 1.56 -68.59 -0.09
C LEU A 85 0.80 -67.82 0.99
N ASP A 86 -0.50 -68.10 1.14
CA ASP A 86 -1.38 -67.46 2.12
C ASP A 86 -0.84 -67.62 3.54
N LEU A 87 -0.37 -68.82 3.89
CA LEU A 87 0.24 -69.10 5.19
C LEU A 87 1.56 -68.35 5.39
N ALA A 88 2.42 -68.30 4.37
CA ALA A 88 3.70 -67.60 4.44
C ALA A 88 3.52 -66.09 4.59
N VAL A 89 2.63 -65.48 3.79
CA VAL A 89 2.29 -64.05 3.85
C VAL A 89 1.66 -63.70 5.19
N SER A 90 0.69 -64.49 5.66
CA SER A 90 0.02 -64.26 6.97
C SER A 90 1.04 -64.22 8.11
N ILE A 91 1.99 -65.15 8.11
CA ILE A 91 3.02 -65.22 9.16
C ILE A 91 3.98 -64.03 9.07
N LEU A 92 4.44 -63.67 7.87
CA LEU A 92 5.28 -62.49 7.68
C LEU A 92 4.55 -61.21 8.15
N TYR A 93 3.28 -61.06 7.80
CA TYR A 93 2.48 -59.92 8.23
C TYR A 93 2.32 -59.86 9.76
N ILE A 94 1.95 -60.98 10.42
CA ILE A 94 1.83 -61.03 11.87
C ILE A 94 3.15 -60.62 12.54
N PHE A 95 4.29 -61.15 12.10
CA PHE A 95 5.59 -60.76 12.66
C PHE A 95 5.94 -59.30 12.36
N SER A 96 5.52 -58.73 11.22
CA SER A 96 5.75 -57.32 10.91
C SER A 96 5.01 -56.36 11.87
N ILE A 97 3.92 -56.84 12.49
CA ILE A 97 3.19 -56.09 13.52
C ILE A 97 3.84 -56.28 14.90
N LEU A 98 4.20 -57.52 15.25
CA LEU A 98 4.61 -57.87 16.61
C LEU A 98 6.07 -57.57 16.95
N LEU A 99 6.96 -57.51 15.95
CA LEU A 99 8.39 -57.28 16.17
C LEU A 99 8.72 -55.78 16.27
N PRO A 100 9.78 -55.39 17.00
CA PRO A 100 10.25 -54.01 17.04
C PRO A 100 10.80 -53.56 15.68
N ASP A 101 10.81 -52.25 15.41
CA ASP A 101 11.18 -51.68 14.11
C ASP A 101 12.59 -52.07 13.63
N GLN A 102 13.53 -52.28 14.56
CA GLN A 102 14.88 -52.74 14.25
C GLN A 102 14.90 -54.13 13.61
N ALA A 103 13.97 -55.01 13.99
CA ALA A 103 13.85 -56.36 13.40
C ALA A 103 13.13 -56.34 12.05
N LYS A 104 12.27 -55.36 11.78
CA LYS A 104 11.60 -55.18 10.48
C LYS A 104 12.58 -54.76 9.38
N SER A 105 13.68 -54.12 9.78
CA SER A 105 14.76 -53.68 8.89
C SER A 105 15.82 -54.76 8.61
N ASP A 106 15.67 -55.97 9.18
CA ASP A 106 16.57 -57.11 8.97
C ASP A 106 16.39 -57.70 7.56
N ALA A 107 17.46 -58.24 6.97
CA ALA A 107 17.49 -58.94 5.69
C ALA A 107 16.43 -60.05 5.59
N LYS A 108 16.08 -60.68 6.73
CA LYS A 108 15.01 -61.69 6.79
C LYS A 108 13.62 -61.13 6.42
N PHE A 109 13.38 -59.82 6.51
CA PHE A 109 12.17 -59.19 5.99
C PHE A 109 12.42 -58.55 4.63
N ILE A 110 13.38 -57.63 4.53
CA ILE A 110 13.50 -56.73 3.38
C ILE A 110 13.87 -57.46 2.08
N ASP A 111 14.72 -58.50 2.11
CA ASP A 111 15.16 -59.25 0.92
C ASP A 111 14.01 -59.98 0.18
N ARG A 112 12.80 -59.99 0.76
CA ARG A 112 11.62 -60.69 0.23
C ARG A 112 10.67 -59.76 -0.47
N ILE A 113 10.91 -58.45 -0.41
CA ILE A 113 10.12 -57.44 -1.12
C ILE A 113 9.94 -57.82 -2.60
N PRO A 114 10.98 -58.19 -3.37
CA PRO A 114 10.79 -58.59 -4.77
C PRO A 114 9.88 -59.82 -4.95
N LEU A 115 9.92 -60.78 -4.03
CA LEU A 115 9.07 -61.97 -4.08
C LEU A 115 7.61 -61.64 -3.74
N LEU A 116 7.40 -60.75 -2.78
CA LEU A 116 6.09 -60.26 -2.38
C LEU A 116 5.43 -59.46 -3.51
N VAL A 117 6.16 -58.55 -4.17
CA VAL A 117 5.68 -57.79 -5.34
C VAL A 117 5.22 -58.73 -6.47
N ASN A 118 5.99 -59.77 -6.76
CA ASN A 118 5.64 -60.76 -7.79
C ASN A 118 4.45 -61.65 -7.41
N ALA A 119 4.17 -61.84 -6.12
CA ALA A 119 3.08 -62.71 -5.64
C ALA A 119 1.69 -62.05 -5.73
N VAL A 120 1.62 -60.73 -5.87
CA VAL A 120 0.38 -59.94 -5.84
C VAL A 120 -0.67 -60.42 -6.86
N LEU A 121 -0.30 -60.55 -8.14
CA LEU A 121 -1.24 -60.92 -9.21
C LEU A 121 -1.80 -62.35 -9.09
N TYR A 122 -1.15 -63.21 -8.31
CA TYR A 122 -1.47 -64.64 -8.23
C TYR A 122 -2.13 -65.04 -6.90
N SER A 123 -2.32 -64.07 -6.00
CA SER A 123 -2.86 -64.25 -4.65
C SER A 123 -4.39 -64.14 -4.61
N SER A 124 -5.00 -64.64 -3.52
CA SER A 124 -6.41 -64.34 -3.21
C SER A 124 -6.56 -62.86 -2.80
N GLU A 125 -7.78 -62.31 -2.83
CA GLU A 125 -8.01 -60.90 -2.47
C GLU A 125 -7.54 -60.57 -1.04
N ASP A 126 -7.79 -61.47 -0.08
CA ASP A 126 -7.35 -61.31 1.30
C ASP A 126 -5.83 -61.37 1.43
N THR A 127 -5.18 -62.30 0.73
CA THR A 127 -3.71 -62.40 0.71
C THR A 127 -3.09 -61.19 0.03
N THR A 128 -3.69 -60.67 -1.04
CA THR A 128 -3.24 -59.43 -1.68
C THR A 128 -3.29 -58.26 -0.69
N LYS A 129 -4.37 -58.10 0.09
CA LYS A 129 -4.44 -57.06 1.14
C LYS A 129 -3.31 -57.21 2.17
N LEU A 130 -3.03 -58.43 2.62
CA LEU A 130 -1.93 -58.69 3.56
C LEU A 130 -0.56 -58.42 2.93
N ILE A 131 -0.33 -58.79 1.66
CA ILE A 131 0.91 -58.46 0.93
C ILE A 131 1.08 -56.95 0.87
N LEU A 132 0.04 -56.18 0.50
CA LEU A 132 0.12 -54.74 0.40
C LEU A 132 0.38 -54.08 1.76
N GLN A 133 -0.27 -54.52 2.84
CA GLN A 133 -0.01 -54.03 4.19
C GLN A 133 1.42 -54.34 4.67
N LEU A 134 1.92 -55.54 4.34
CA LEU A 134 3.30 -55.92 4.62
C LEU A 134 4.29 -55.07 3.83
N LEU A 135 4.10 -54.93 2.51
CA LEU A 135 4.94 -54.09 1.65
C LEU A 135 4.95 -52.64 2.12
N HIS A 136 3.79 -52.09 2.52
CA HIS A 136 3.68 -50.76 3.08
C HIS A 136 4.54 -50.63 4.35
N THR A 137 4.38 -51.56 5.30
CA THR A 137 5.16 -51.59 6.55
C THR A 137 6.67 -51.64 6.30
N LEU A 138 7.12 -52.44 5.32
CA LEU A 138 8.53 -52.57 4.98
C LEU A 138 9.06 -51.32 4.26
N ALA A 139 8.31 -50.79 3.28
CA ALA A 139 8.67 -49.59 2.53
C ALA A 139 8.68 -48.30 3.38
N SER A 140 7.96 -48.27 4.51
CA SER A 140 8.03 -47.18 5.48
C SER A 140 9.39 -47.07 6.20
N SER A 141 10.24 -48.11 6.15
CA SER A 141 11.62 -48.06 6.67
C SER A 141 12.62 -47.68 5.58
N GLN A 142 13.73 -47.03 5.95
CA GLN A 142 14.76 -46.61 4.99
C GLN A 142 15.41 -47.80 4.27
N GLN A 143 15.73 -48.88 5.00
CA GLN A 143 16.34 -50.10 4.43
C GLN A 143 15.36 -50.85 3.53
N GLY A 144 14.09 -50.95 3.92
CA GLY A 144 13.06 -51.58 3.10
C GLY A 144 12.76 -50.79 1.82
N ALA A 145 12.75 -49.45 1.89
CA ALA A 145 12.64 -48.59 0.73
C ALA A 145 13.79 -48.80 -0.27
N GLN A 146 15.03 -48.90 0.21
CA GLN A 146 16.21 -49.18 -0.62
C GLN A 146 16.14 -50.55 -1.31
N GLU A 147 15.56 -51.56 -0.67
CA GLU A 147 15.37 -52.86 -1.30
C GLU A 147 14.18 -52.86 -2.27
N PHE A 148 13.13 -52.11 -1.98
CA PHE A 148 11.98 -51.94 -2.87
C PHE A 148 12.37 -51.31 -4.21
N ILE A 149 13.21 -50.28 -4.22
CA ILE A 149 13.67 -49.64 -5.47
C ILE A 149 14.60 -50.53 -6.31
N LYS A 150 15.08 -51.68 -5.78
CA LYS A 150 15.85 -52.65 -6.59
C LYS A 150 14.96 -53.55 -7.43
N VAL A 151 13.64 -53.52 -7.23
CA VAL A 151 12.69 -54.29 -8.04
C VAL A 151 12.66 -53.74 -9.46
N GLU A 152 12.97 -54.59 -10.43
CA GLU A 152 13.06 -54.21 -11.85
C GLU A 152 11.70 -54.04 -12.54
N ASP A 153 10.67 -54.76 -12.08
CA ASP A 153 9.33 -54.77 -12.69
C ASP A 153 8.22 -54.58 -11.64
N PHE A 154 7.47 -53.49 -11.78
CA PHE A 154 6.34 -53.15 -10.92
C PHE A 154 4.98 -53.37 -11.57
N SER A 155 4.91 -53.98 -12.76
CA SER A 155 3.67 -54.16 -13.51
C SER A 155 2.56 -54.81 -12.68
N SER A 156 2.92 -55.76 -11.81
CA SER A 156 2.00 -56.46 -10.89
C SER A 156 1.31 -55.52 -9.89
N LEU A 157 2.00 -54.47 -9.45
CA LEU A 157 1.45 -53.46 -8.56
C LEU A 157 0.68 -52.40 -9.35
N THR A 158 1.24 -51.90 -10.45
CA THR A 158 0.61 -50.82 -11.22
C THR A 158 -0.72 -51.25 -11.85
N GLU A 159 -0.85 -52.52 -12.26
CA GLU A 159 -2.08 -53.08 -12.81
C GLU A 159 -3.24 -53.08 -11.80
N ILE A 160 -2.97 -53.39 -10.53
CA ILE A 160 -4.01 -53.47 -9.48
C ILE A 160 -4.26 -52.14 -8.76
N ALA A 161 -3.40 -51.14 -8.96
CA ALA A 161 -3.46 -49.84 -8.29
C ALA A 161 -4.84 -49.13 -8.39
N PRO A 162 -5.58 -49.17 -9.52
CA PRO A 162 -6.91 -48.56 -9.62
C PRO A 162 -7.93 -49.16 -8.64
N SER A 163 -7.78 -50.43 -8.25
CA SER A 163 -8.66 -51.12 -7.29
C SER A 163 -8.09 -51.19 -5.87
N HIS A 164 -6.81 -50.87 -5.69
CA HIS A 164 -6.09 -50.96 -4.42
C HIS A 164 -5.23 -49.70 -4.17
N ALA A 165 -5.81 -48.66 -3.59
CA ALA A 165 -5.14 -47.39 -3.33
C ALA A 165 -3.85 -47.51 -2.50
N GLN A 166 -3.73 -48.52 -1.62
CA GLN A 166 -2.50 -48.77 -0.83
C GLN A 166 -1.25 -48.98 -1.70
N VAL A 167 -1.39 -49.39 -2.96
CA VAL A 167 -0.25 -49.47 -3.89
C VAL A 167 0.42 -48.11 -4.06
N LEU A 168 -0.37 -47.04 -4.14
CA LEU A 168 0.12 -45.67 -4.28
C LEU A 168 0.87 -45.24 -3.00
N ASP A 169 0.35 -45.59 -1.82
CA ASP A 169 1.04 -45.33 -0.54
C ASP A 169 2.41 -46.03 -0.49
N ILE A 170 2.48 -47.30 -0.92
CA ILE A 170 3.74 -48.07 -0.96
C ILE A 170 4.78 -47.35 -1.83
N PHE A 171 4.42 -46.95 -3.06
CA PHE A 171 5.33 -46.22 -3.94
C PHE A 171 5.75 -44.88 -3.32
N CYS A 172 4.80 -44.17 -2.71
CA CYS A 172 5.05 -42.90 -2.06
C CYS A 172 6.12 -43.01 -0.95
N PHE A 173 5.91 -43.92 0.01
CA PHE A 173 6.87 -44.15 1.09
C PHE A 173 8.21 -44.68 0.58
N ALA A 174 8.19 -45.64 -0.35
CA ALA A 174 9.41 -46.21 -0.91
C ALA A 174 10.27 -45.16 -1.62
N TRP A 175 9.66 -44.28 -2.42
CA TRP A 175 10.41 -43.23 -3.11
C TRP A 175 10.93 -42.17 -2.14
N LEU A 176 10.06 -41.61 -1.28
CA LEU A 176 10.42 -40.53 -0.34
C LEU A 176 11.52 -40.96 0.64
N ASN A 177 11.45 -42.17 1.19
CA ASN A 177 12.48 -42.68 2.09
C ASN A 177 13.82 -42.95 1.38
N SER A 178 13.78 -43.31 0.09
CA SER A 178 14.98 -43.59 -0.69
C SER A 178 15.72 -42.33 -1.15
N MET A 179 15.06 -41.18 -1.26
CA MET A 179 15.66 -39.93 -1.79
C MET A 179 16.87 -39.43 -0.99
N THR A 180 16.98 -39.83 0.28
CA THR A 180 18.03 -39.37 1.20
C THR A 180 19.35 -40.13 1.08
N THR A 181 19.38 -41.28 0.37
CA THR A 181 20.49 -42.25 0.49
C THR A 181 20.98 -42.86 -0.81
N ILE A 182 20.48 -42.41 -1.97
CA ILE A 182 20.86 -43.02 -3.25
C ILE A 182 22.20 -42.49 -3.77
N GLU A 183 23.14 -43.41 -4.02
CA GLU A 183 24.44 -43.14 -4.64
C GLU A 183 24.34 -42.83 -6.15
N HIS A 184 23.28 -43.28 -6.83
CA HIS A 184 23.05 -43.12 -8.27
C HIS A 184 21.62 -42.63 -8.61
N PRO A 185 21.37 -41.31 -8.55
CA PRO A 185 20.03 -40.72 -8.72
C PRO A 185 19.34 -41.06 -10.05
N SER A 186 20.12 -41.27 -11.13
CA SER A 186 19.60 -41.52 -12.48
C SER A 186 18.76 -42.78 -12.61
N THR A 187 19.07 -43.82 -11.84
CA THR A 187 18.32 -45.09 -11.87
C THR A 187 16.94 -44.91 -11.24
N LEU A 188 16.88 -44.18 -10.11
CA LEU A 188 15.62 -43.88 -9.45
C LEU A 188 14.74 -42.96 -10.31
N VAL A 189 15.32 -41.93 -10.94
CA VAL A 189 14.59 -41.04 -11.87
C VAL A 189 13.87 -41.85 -12.95
N ARG A 190 14.60 -42.77 -13.60
CA ARG A 190 14.04 -43.64 -14.65
C ARG A 190 12.93 -44.54 -14.11
N GLN A 191 13.15 -45.17 -12.95
CA GLN A 191 12.16 -46.05 -12.34
C GLN A 191 10.88 -45.30 -11.94
N ILE A 192 10.99 -44.10 -11.38
CA ILE A 192 9.85 -43.23 -11.07
C ILE A 192 9.11 -42.89 -12.37
N ASP A 193 9.81 -42.47 -13.41
CA ASP A 193 9.22 -42.09 -14.70
C ASP A 193 8.47 -43.27 -15.36
N ASP A 194 9.11 -44.44 -15.45
CA ASP A 194 8.51 -45.66 -16.01
C ASP A 194 7.29 -46.13 -15.18
N THR A 195 7.37 -46.03 -13.85
CA THR A 195 6.28 -46.44 -12.95
C THR A 195 5.08 -45.50 -13.05
N ILE A 196 5.30 -44.18 -13.03
CA ILE A 196 4.21 -43.19 -13.20
C ILE A 196 3.59 -43.36 -14.59
N GLN A 197 4.38 -43.60 -15.63
CA GLN A 197 3.87 -43.85 -16.98
C GLN A 197 2.96 -45.11 -17.04
N SER A 198 3.34 -46.17 -16.32
CA SER A 198 2.52 -47.39 -16.18
C SER A 198 1.23 -47.12 -15.40
N LEU A 199 1.32 -46.45 -14.23
CA LEU A 199 0.16 -46.06 -13.43
C LEU A 199 -0.84 -45.23 -14.24
N VAL A 200 -0.38 -44.20 -14.95
CA VAL A 200 -1.22 -43.37 -15.81
C VAL A 200 -1.95 -44.21 -16.87
N SER A 201 -1.29 -45.23 -17.42
CA SER A 201 -1.93 -46.15 -18.37
C SER A 201 -3.00 -47.02 -17.69
N SER A 202 -2.72 -47.58 -16.51
CA SER A 202 -3.65 -48.41 -15.74
C SER A 202 -4.89 -47.65 -15.24
N PHE A 203 -4.78 -46.34 -14.99
CA PHE A 203 -5.91 -45.51 -14.55
C PHE A 203 -6.78 -44.99 -15.71
N THR A 204 -6.47 -45.32 -16.97
CA THR A 204 -7.27 -44.94 -18.13
C THR A 204 -8.71 -45.48 -18.01
N GLY A 205 -9.70 -44.59 -18.11
CA GLY A 205 -11.13 -44.93 -17.99
C GLY A 205 -11.69 -44.82 -16.57
N THR A 206 -10.87 -44.51 -15.57
CA THR A 206 -11.31 -44.14 -14.21
C THR A 206 -11.50 -42.62 -14.07
N ASP A 207 -11.95 -42.14 -12.90
CA ASP A 207 -11.96 -40.71 -12.56
C ASP A 207 -10.57 -40.15 -12.20
N ALA A 208 -9.57 -41.03 -12.05
CA ALA A 208 -8.19 -40.73 -11.68
C ALA A 208 -8.00 -39.93 -10.38
N VAL A 209 -9.02 -39.82 -9.52
CA VAL A 209 -8.96 -38.98 -8.30
C VAL A 209 -7.84 -39.43 -7.37
N THR A 210 -7.76 -40.73 -7.06
CA THR A 210 -6.72 -41.29 -6.18
C THR A 210 -5.31 -41.20 -6.78
N LEU A 211 -5.17 -41.30 -8.11
CA LEU A 211 -3.90 -41.08 -8.79
C LEU A 211 -3.45 -39.62 -8.68
N LEU A 212 -4.37 -38.66 -8.84
CA LEU A 212 -4.06 -37.24 -8.70
C LEU A 212 -3.70 -36.87 -7.25
N GLU A 213 -4.37 -37.45 -6.25
CA GLU A 213 -4.00 -37.29 -4.84
C GLU A 213 -2.59 -37.79 -4.58
N PHE A 214 -2.25 -38.98 -5.08
CA PHE A 214 -0.91 -39.54 -5.00
C PHE A 214 0.15 -38.66 -5.66
N LEU A 215 -0.08 -38.22 -6.90
CA LEU A 215 0.87 -37.36 -7.63
C LEU A 215 1.02 -36.00 -6.93
N GLY A 216 -0.08 -35.41 -6.46
CA GLY A 216 -0.05 -34.16 -5.70
C GLY A 216 0.73 -34.27 -4.39
N TYR A 217 0.70 -35.42 -3.73
CA TYR A 217 1.50 -35.65 -2.52
C TYR A 217 2.97 -35.92 -2.85
N VAL A 218 3.26 -36.87 -3.74
CA VAL A 218 4.65 -37.27 -4.05
C VAL A 218 5.45 -36.14 -4.66
N LEU A 219 4.91 -35.45 -5.68
CA LEU A 219 5.64 -34.40 -6.38
C LEU A 219 5.96 -33.20 -5.48
N ARG A 220 5.09 -32.89 -4.52
CA ARG A 220 5.32 -31.82 -3.53
C ARG A 220 6.50 -32.12 -2.59
N HIS A 221 6.67 -33.39 -2.22
CA HIS A 221 7.70 -33.80 -1.25
C HIS A 221 8.97 -34.34 -1.93
N ALA A 222 8.95 -34.51 -3.25
CA ALA A 222 10.10 -34.99 -4.02
C ALA A 222 11.16 -33.92 -4.20
N ASN A 223 12.44 -34.32 -4.15
CA ASN A 223 13.55 -33.46 -4.56
C ASN A 223 13.55 -33.30 -6.09
N SER A 224 13.74 -32.08 -6.61
CA SER A 224 13.75 -31.83 -8.07
C SER A 224 14.82 -32.63 -8.82
N SER A 225 15.92 -33.00 -8.17
CA SER A 225 17.02 -33.77 -8.76
C SER A 225 16.66 -35.21 -9.14
N ILE A 226 15.57 -35.76 -8.59
CA ILE A 226 15.14 -37.14 -8.84
C ILE A 226 13.86 -37.24 -9.70
N LEU A 227 13.36 -36.10 -10.19
CA LEU A 227 12.21 -36.06 -11.08
C LEU A 227 12.68 -36.08 -12.55
N PRO A 228 11.91 -36.71 -13.46
CA PRO A 228 12.23 -36.68 -14.89
C PRO A 228 12.13 -35.25 -15.45
N GLN A 229 13.03 -34.84 -16.32
CA GLN A 229 12.99 -33.48 -16.89
C GLN A 229 11.82 -33.27 -17.87
N HIS A 230 11.54 -34.26 -18.72
CA HIS A 230 10.54 -34.18 -19.80
C HIS A 230 9.59 -35.39 -19.78
N PRO A 231 8.73 -35.53 -18.75
CA PRO A 231 7.86 -36.69 -18.58
C PRO A 231 6.76 -36.79 -19.64
N ARG A 232 6.66 -37.93 -20.33
CA ARG A 232 5.61 -38.16 -21.35
C ARG A 232 4.21 -38.24 -20.74
N TRP A 233 4.10 -38.69 -19.49
CA TRP A 233 2.84 -38.85 -18.78
C TRP A 233 2.22 -37.52 -18.32
N LEU A 234 2.98 -36.43 -18.26
CA LEU A 234 2.51 -35.12 -17.75
C LEU A 234 1.29 -34.61 -18.53
N LYS A 235 1.32 -34.69 -19.86
CA LYS A 235 0.19 -34.29 -20.71
C LYS A 235 -1.08 -35.11 -20.42
N VAL A 236 -0.94 -36.40 -20.13
CA VAL A 236 -2.08 -37.27 -19.82
C VAL A 236 -2.66 -36.93 -18.45
N VAL A 237 -1.80 -36.64 -17.46
CA VAL A 237 -2.22 -36.17 -16.13
C VAL A 237 -2.98 -34.85 -16.21
N VAL A 238 -2.50 -33.89 -17.01
CA VAL A 238 -3.23 -32.63 -17.27
C VAL A 238 -4.59 -32.88 -17.92
N ASN A 239 -4.72 -33.89 -18.79
CA ASN A 239 -6.01 -34.26 -19.36
C ASN A 239 -6.97 -34.86 -18.30
N TYR A 240 -6.49 -35.63 -17.32
CA TYR A 240 -7.34 -36.05 -16.19
C TYR A 240 -7.86 -34.86 -15.40
N ILE A 241 -7.00 -33.88 -15.11
CA ILE A 241 -7.38 -32.61 -14.47
C ILE A 241 -8.44 -31.88 -15.31
N ARG A 242 -8.22 -31.76 -16.63
CA ARG A 242 -9.17 -31.14 -17.57
C ARG A 242 -10.55 -31.81 -17.56
N ASN A 243 -10.57 -33.14 -17.56
CA ASN A 243 -11.82 -33.89 -17.50
C ASN A 243 -12.57 -33.63 -16.19
N LEU A 244 -11.89 -33.69 -15.05
CA LEU A 244 -12.51 -33.43 -13.74
C LEU A 244 -13.02 -32.00 -13.58
N VAL A 245 -12.24 -31.00 -13.99
CA VAL A 245 -12.62 -29.58 -13.94
C VAL A 245 -13.88 -29.31 -14.77
N THR A 246 -14.01 -29.98 -15.92
CA THR A 246 -15.16 -29.83 -16.80
C THR A 246 -16.37 -30.70 -16.41
N SER A 247 -16.22 -31.65 -15.49
CA SER A 247 -17.27 -32.57 -15.01
C SER A 247 -17.64 -32.32 -13.54
N ARG A 248 -18.63 -31.46 -13.25
CA ARG A 248 -19.21 -31.15 -11.91
C ARG A 248 -18.61 -31.95 -10.72
N PRO A 249 -17.40 -31.61 -10.24
CA PRO A 249 -16.59 -32.53 -9.45
C PRO A 249 -17.02 -32.58 -7.98
N THR A 250 -16.83 -33.74 -7.32
CA THR A 250 -17.02 -33.90 -5.87
C THR A 250 -15.98 -33.07 -5.09
N PRO A 251 -16.19 -32.80 -3.78
CA PRO A 251 -15.20 -32.11 -2.94
C PRO A 251 -13.81 -32.78 -2.97
N GLU A 252 -13.77 -34.11 -2.96
CA GLU A 252 -12.54 -34.91 -3.00
C GLU A 252 -11.83 -34.72 -4.34
N ALA A 253 -12.57 -34.82 -5.46
CA ALA A 253 -12.02 -34.55 -6.79
C ALA A 253 -11.47 -33.13 -6.91
N ARG A 254 -12.14 -32.13 -6.31
CA ARG A 254 -11.65 -30.73 -6.26
C ARG A 254 -10.33 -30.61 -5.51
N ALA A 255 -10.22 -31.23 -4.34
CA ALA A 255 -8.96 -31.24 -3.59
C ALA A 255 -7.84 -31.94 -4.37
N ALA A 256 -8.13 -33.09 -4.97
CA ALA A 256 -7.18 -33.89 -5.74
C ALA A 256 -6.61 -33.12 -6.93
N TYR A 257 -7.45 -32.58 -7.82
CA TYR A 257 -6.96 -31.86 -8.99
C TYR A 257 -6.25 -30.55 -8.60
N THR A 258 -6.69 -29.86 -7.53
CA THR A 258 -6.08 -28.61 -7.09
C THR A 258 -4.65 -28.86 -6.59
N ASN A 259 -4.48 -29.86 -5.73
CA ASN A 259 -3.17 -30.25 -5.19
C ASN A 259 -2.24 -30.80 -6.28
N ALA A 260 -2.77 -31.63 -7.18
CA ALA A 260 -2.02 -32.16 -8.30
C ALA A 260 -1.55 -31.04 -9.24
N THR A 261 -2.44 -30.10 -9.59
CA THR A 261 -2.12 -28.96 -10.46
C THR A 261 -1.00 -28.10 -9.88
N ALA A 262 -1.08 -27.73 -8.60
CA ALA A 262 -0.02 -26.97 -7.94
C ALA A 262 1.32 -27.73 -7.99
N SER A 263 1.29 -29.03 -7.67
CA SER A 263 2.51 -29.83 -7.58
C SER A 263 3.17 -30.08 -8.93
N ILE A 264 2.40 -30.29 -10.01
CA ILE A 264 2.98 -30.41 -11.36
C ILE A 264 3.53 -29.08 -11.88
N LEU A 265 2.86 -27.95 -11.57
CA LEU A 265 3.35 -26.62 -11.96
C LEU A 265 4.68 -26.29 -11.26
N GLN A 266 4.81 -26.69 -10.00
CA GLN A 266 6.03 -26.49 -9.22
C GLN A 266 7.15 -27.46 -9.61
N ALA A 267 6.81 -28.72 -9.91
CA ALA A 267 7.78 -29.73 -10.33
C ALA A 267 8.29 -29.53 -11.76
N PHE A 268 7.45 -29.01 -12.67
CA PHE A 268 7.76 -28.87 -14.11
C PHE A 268 7.48 -27.45 -14.62
N PRO A 269 8.16 -26.41 -14.10
CA PRO A 269 7.84 -25.01 -14.35
C PRO A 269 7.98 -24.57 -15.82
N SER A 270 8.75 -25.28 -16.64
CA SER A 270 8.94 -24.97 -18.08
C SER A 270 7.85 -25.54 -19.00
N GLU A 271 7.23 -26.66 -18.61
CA GLU A 271 6.29 -27.41 -19.44
C GLU A 271 4.85 -27.35 -18.94
N ALA A 272 4.63 -27.49 -17.63
CA ALA A 272 3.30 -27.58 -17.06
C ALA A 272 2.47 -26.31 -17.31
N PRO A 273 2.99 -25.06 -17.21
CA PRO A 273 2.19 -23.86 -17.50
C PRO A 273 1.63 -23.86 -18.93
N LYS A 274 2.41 -24.32 -19.91
CA LYS A 274 1.99 -24.41 -21.32
C LYS A 274 0.87 -25.42 -21.54
N LEU A 275 0.83 -26.49 -20.73
CA LEU A 275 -0.21 -27.51 -20.81
C LEU A 275 -1.47 -27.14 -20.03
N VAL A 276 -1.32 -26.43 -18.91
CA VAL A 276 -2.41 -26.09 -17.99
C VAL A 276 -3.12 -24.79 -18.40
N PHE A 277 -2.37 -23.76 -18.82
CA PHE A 277 -2.92 -22.42 -19.04
C PHE A 277 -3.24 -22.09 -20.50
N ILE A 278 -2.73 -22.86 -21.47
CA ILE A 278 -3.04 -22.66 -22.88
C ILE A 278 -4.25 -23.51 -23.27
N ASP A 279 -5.33 -22.85 -23.69
CA ASP A 279 -6.50 -23.52 -24.27
C ASP A 279 -6.25 -23.88 -25.75
N ASP A 280 -6.73 -25.06 -26.18
CA ASP A 280 -6.69 -25.44 -27.60
C ASP A 280 -7.74 -24.64 -28.37
N LYS A 281 -7.41 -24.13 -29.56
CA LYS A 281 -8.30 -23.29 -30.38
C LYS A 281 -9.60 -24.01 -30.80
N LYS A 282 -9.68 -25.33 -30.62
CA LYS A 282 -10.83 -26.18 -30.96
C LYS A 282 -11.72 -26.53 -29.76
N ASP A 283 -11.37 -26.15 -28.55
CA ASP A 283 -12.10 -26.53 -27.34
C ASP A 283 -13.28 -25.55 -27.09
N ASP A 284 -14.52 -26.04 -27.14
CA ASP A 284 -15.74 -25.22 -26.89
C ASP A 284 -15.81 -24.71 -25.44
N LYS A 285 -14.95 -25.23 -24.54
CA LYS A 285 -14.86 -24.86 -23.13
C LYS A 285 -13.46 -24.31 -22.85
N ALA A 286 -13.39 -23.05 -22.41
CA ALA A 286 -12.14 -22.44 -21.95
C ALA A 286 -11.68 -23.08 -20.63
N PHE A 287 -10.90 -24.16 -20.73
CA PHE A 287 -10.46 -24.99 -19.60
C PHE A 287 -9.64 -24.16 -18.60
N SER A 288 -8.64 -23.41 -19.08
CA SER A 288 -7.80 -22.59 -18.23
C SER A 288 -8.64 -21.56 -17.47
N TYR A 289 -9.58 -20.90 -18.16
CA TYR A 289 -10.52 -19.97 -17.52
C TYR A 289 -11.34 -20.66 -16.42
N LEU A 290 -11.90 -21.83 -16.72
CA LEU A 290 -12.76 -22.56 -15.78
C LEU A 290 -11.97 -23.02 -14.55
N LEU A 291 -10.75 -23.53 -14.74
CA LEU A 291 -9.85 -23.94 -13.66
C LEU A 291 -9.60 -22.78 -12.70
N ILE A 292 -9.07 -21.65 -13.20
CA ILE A 292 -8.76 -20.49 -12.36
C ILE A 292 -10.02 -19.95 -11.68
N ASN A 293 -11.13 -19.83 -12.42
CA ASN A 293 -12.37 -19.32 -11.86
C ASN A 293 -12.94 -20.21 -10.74
N LEU A 294 -12.85 -21.53 -10.86
CA LEU A 294 -13.27 -22.46 -9.80
C LEU A 294 -12.39 -22.35 -8.56
N LEU A 295 -11.07 -22.19 -8.72
CA LEU A 295 -10.15 -21.97 -7.60
C LEU A 295 -10.47 -20.65 -6.87
N LEU A 296 -10.76 -19.58 -7.60
CA LEU A 296 -11.18 -18.29 -7.01
C LEU A 296 -12.50 -18.39 -6.25
N ILE A 297 -13.48 -19.14 -6.78
CA ILE A 297 -14.74 -19.41 -6.07
C ILE A 297 -14.47 -20.21 -4.80
N ASP A 298 -13.60 -21.21 -4.88
CA ASP A 298 -13.28 -22.09 -3.75
C ASP A 298 -12.63 -21.31 -2.60
N ILE A 299 -11.63 -20.48 -2.91
CA ILE A 299 -10.98 -19.58 -1.95
C ILE A 299 -12.02 -18.66 -1.31
N ARG A 300 -12.83 -17.96 -2.11
CA ARG A 300 -13.83 -17.02 -1.58
C ARG A 300 -14.91 -17.67 -0.74
N SER A 301 -15.27 -18.91 -1.05
CA SER A 301 -16.24 -19.66 -0.25
C SER A 301 -15.65 -20.23 1.04
N SER A 302 -14.34 -20.48 1.07
CA SER A 302 -13.67 -21.11 2.22
C SER A 302 -13.16 -20.07 3.22
N ALA A 303 -12.50 -19.01 2.74
CA ALA A 303 -11.78 -18.02 3.57
C ALA A 303 -12.61 -17.45 4.74
N PRO A 304 -13.88 -17.03 4.56
CA PRO A 304 -14.67 -16.46 5.65
C PRO A 304 -14.93 -17.41 6.82
N THR A 305 -14.80 -18.72 6.61
CA THR A 305 -15.09 -19.76 7.61
C THR A 305 -13.84 -20.37 8.23
N LEU A 306 -12.64 -20.03 7.74
CA LEU A 306 -11.40 -20.70 8.16
C LEU A 306 -11.02 -20.40 9.61
N LEU A 307 -11.32 -19.19 10.12
CA LEU A 307 -11.01 -18.83 11.52
C LEU A 307 -11.70 -19.78 12.51
N GLU A 308 -12.94 -20.18 12.23
CA GLU A 308 -13.69 -21.15 13.04
C GLU A 308 -13.18 -22.60 12.89
N GLN A 309 -12.38 -22.86 11.87
CA GLN A 309 -11.85 -24.19 11.56
C GLN A 309 -10.43 -24.42 12.10
N LEU A 310 -9.72 -23.38 12.56
CA LEU A 310 -8.30 -23.46 12.96
C LEU A 310 -7.97 -24.59 13.96
N ASN A 311 -8.91 -24.94 14.85
CA ASN A 311 -8.72 -26.00 15.85
C ASN A 311 -9.36 -27.35 15.46
N LYS A 312 -9.95 -27.47 14.27
CA LYS A 312 -10.61 -28.69 13.80
C LYS A 312 -9.60 -29.63 13.14
N PRO A 313 -9.71 -30.97 13.35
CA PRO A 313 -8.81 -31.95 12.73
C PRO A 313 -8.75 -31.90 11.19
N GLU A 314 -9.77 -31.33 10.55
CA GLU A 314 -9.86 -31.20 9.11
C GLU A 314 -9.05 -30.02 8.55
N TYR A 315 -8.65 -29.06 9.40
CA TYR A 315 -7.98 -27.83 8.96
C TYR A 315 -6.71 -28.06 8.13
N PRO A 316 -5.78 -28.97 8.50
CA PRO A 316 -4.57 -29.21 7.70
C PRO A 316 -4.88 -29.60 6.25
N LYS A 317 -5.96 -30.38 6.02
CA LYS A 317 -6.39 -30.74 4.66
C LYS A 317 -6.93 -29.54 3.89
N VAL A 318 -7.71 -28.68 4.57
CA VAL A 318 -8.26 -27.46 3.98
C VAL A 318 -7.15 -26.45 3.67
N SER A 319 -6.23 -26.20 4.61
CA SER A 319 -5.05 -25.34 4.44
C SER A 319 -4.19 -25.83 3.28
N THR A 320 -3.89 -27.12 3.20
CA THR A 320 -3.11 -27.71 2.08
C THR A 320 -3.77 -27.44 0.72
N ARG A 321 -5.08 -27.65 0.62
CA ARG A 321 -5.84 -27.41 -0.62
C ARG A 321 -5.85 -25.93 -1.02
N LEU A 322 -6.05 -25.02 -0.07
CA LEU A 322 -6.08 -23.59 -0.35
C LEU A 322 -4.68 -23.02 -0.65
N THR A 323 -3.65 -23.54 0.02
CA THR A 323 -2.24 -23.31 -0.32
C THR A 323 -2.01 -23.62 -1.80
N SER A 324 -2.40 -24.82 -2.24
CA SER A 324 -2.31 -25.22 -3.64
C SER A 324 -3.09 -24.29 -4.58
N ALA A 325 -4.29 -23.87 -4.20
CA ALA A 325 -5.10 -22.96 -5.01
C ALA A 325 -4.40 -21.60 -5.22
N PHE A 326 -3.82 -21.03 -4.15
CA PHE A 326 -3.04 -19.79 -4.24
C PHE A 326 -1.73 -19.97 -5.00
N ASP A 327 -1.05 -21.12 -4.88
CA ASP A 327 0.15 -21.40 -5.67
C ASP A 327 -0.18 -21.47 -7.17
N VAL A 328 -1.28 -22.14 -7.56
CA VAL A 328 -1.74 -22.16 -8.96
C VAL A 328 -2.05 -20.75 -9.45
N ILE A 329 -2.73 -19.93 -8.65
CA ILE A 329 -3.05 -18.54 -9.03
C ILE A 329 -1.76 -17.71 -9.16
N SER A 330 -0.80 -17.87 -8.26
CA SER A 330 0.48 -17.16 -8.30
C SER A 330 1.27 -17.50 -9.57
N ILE A 331 1.35 -18.80 -9.90
CA ILE A 331 2.03 -19.27 -11.11
C ILE A 331 1.27 -18.81 -12.37
N PHE A 332 -0.07 -18.78 -12.33
CA PHE A 332 -0.87 -18.23 -13.41
C PHE A 332 -0.59 -16.75 -13.64
N ILE A 333 -0.59 -15.92 -12.59
CA ILE A 333 -0.26 -14.48 -12.70
C ILE A 333 1.16 -14.28 -13.25
N GLY A 334 2.14 -15.03 -12.75
CA GLY A 334 3.51 -14.97 -13.28
C GLY A 334 3.59 -15.36 -14.76
N TYR A 335 2.83 -16.36 -15.17
CA TYR A 335 2.71 -16.76 -16.58
C TYR A 335 2.06 -15.65 -17.44
N LEU A 336 1.05 -14.94 -16.91
CA LEU A 336 0.47 -13.77 -17.59
C LEU A 336 1.51 -12.69 -17.88
N VAL A 337 2.32 -12.34 -16.87
CA VAL A 337 3.36 -11.31 -16.99
C VAL A 337 4.39 -11.72 -18.05
N GLN A 338 4.87 -12.96 -18.00
CA GLN A 338 5.80 -13.48 -19.02
C GLN A 338 5.21 -13.42 -20.44
N CYS A 339 3.92 -13.72 -20.61
CA CYS A 339 3.26 -13.60 -21.91
C CYS A 339 3.12 -12.15 -22.39
N LEU A 340 3.05 -11.16 -21.49
CA LEU A 340 2.96 -9.74 -21.85
C LEU A 340 4.32 -9.15 -22.25
N GLU A 341 5.43 -9.73 -21.74
CA GLU A 341 6.80 -9.31 -22.07
C GLU A 341 7.30 -9.90 -23.40
N ASP A 342 6.66 -10.95 -23.92
CA ASP A 342 6.99 -11.56 -25.22
C ASP A 342 6.35 -10.73 -26.37
N GLU A 343 7.18 -10.09 -27.19
CA GLU A 343 6.74 -9.21 -28.31
C GLU A 343 5.95 -9.93 -29.43
N SER A 344 5.82 -11.26 -29.37
CA SER A 344 5.08 -12.02 -30.38
C SER A 344 3.55 -11.91 -30.21
N MET A 345 2.88 -11.18 -31.11
CA MET A 345 1.40 -11.00 -31.14
C MET A 345 0.56 -12.30 -31.30
N GLU A 346 1.16 -13.49 -31.32
CA GLU A 346 0.48 -14.78 -31.50
C GLU A 346 0.06 -15.48 -30.18
N THR A 347 0.43 -14.94 -29.02
CA THR A 347 0.31 -15.58 -27.69
C THR A 347 -0.95 -15.19 -26.89
N PHE A 348 -2.09 -14.87 -27.52
CA PHE A 348 -3.36 -14.81 -26.77
C PHE A 348 -3.84 -16.24 -26.46
N PHE A 349 -3.43 -16.78 -25.30
CA PHE A 349 -3.82 -18.10 -24.80
C PHE A 349 -5.25 -18.17 -24.24
N MET A 350 -5.93 -17.02 -24.11
CA MET A 350 -7.31 -16.87 -23.63
C MET A 350 -8.01 -15.68 -24.30
N THR A 351 -9.34 -15.70 -24.40
CA THR A 351 -10.11 -14.56 -24.94
C THR A 351 -10.04 -13.34 -24.00
N PRO A 352 -10.03 -12.10 -24.54
CA PRO A 352 -10.04 -10.88 -23.71
C PRO A 352 -11.21 -10.81 -22.74
N GLU A 353 -12.39 -11.31 -23.12
CA GLU A 353 -13.57 -11.35 -22.22
C GLU A 353 -13.31 -12.22 -20.99
N ASN A 354 -12.71 -13.40 -21.16
CA ASN A 354 -12.40 -14.30 -20.06
C ASN A 354 -11.29 -13.71 -19.18
N LEU A 355 -10.28 -13.06 -19.75
CA LEU A 355 -9.24 -12.35 -18.99
C LEU A 355 -9.83 -11.21 -18.14
N LEU A 356 -10.77 -10.43 -18.67
CA LEU A 356 -11.44 -9.37 -17.91
C LEU A 356 -12.28 -9.92 -16.75
N LYS A 357 -12.98 -11.05 -16.97
CA LYS A 357 -13.72 -11.75 -15.89
C LYS A 357 -12.77 -12.28 -14.82
N LEU A 358 -11.65 -12.88 -15.20
CA LEU A 358 -10.64 -13.35 -14.25
C LEU A 358 -10.01 -12.20 -13.50
N ARG A 359 -9.66 -11.09 -14.16
CA ARG A 359 -9.14 -9.89 -13.47
C ARG A 359 -10.06 -9.47 -12.34
N LYS A 360 -11.37 -9.29 -12.63
CA LYS A 360 -12.36 -8.95 -11.61
C LYS A 360 -12.42 -10.00 -10.49
N GLY A 361 -12.46 -11.28 -10.85
CA GLY A 361 -12.52 -12.38 -9.88
C GLY A 361 -11.28 -12.48 -8.98
N ILE A 362 -10.09 -12.21 -9.52
CA ILE A 362 -8.84 -12.18 -8.77
C ILE A 362 -8.86 -10.99 -7.81
N SER A 363 -9.16 -9.77 -8.27
CA SER A 363 -9.22 -8.58 -7.39
C SER A 363 -10.22 -8.78 -6.24
N GLU A 364 -11.42 -9.32 -6.50
CA GLU A 364 -12.41 -9.64 -5.45
C GLU A 364 -11.89 -10.69 -4.45
N THR A 365 -11.17 -11.70 -4.94
CA THR A 365 -10.58 -12.75 -4.09
C THR A 365 -9.43 -12.18 -3.25
N MET A 366 -8.60 -11.30 -3.80
CA MET A 366 -7.48 -10.67 -3.10
C MET A 366 -7.95 -9.69 -2.02
N SER A 367 -9.03 -8.93 -2.25
CA SER A 367 -9.63 -8.08 -1.22
C SER A 367 -10.12 -8.90 -0.02
N LEU A 368 -10.87 -9.98 -0.24
CA LEU A 368 -11.29 -10.89 0.83
C LEU A 368 -10.10 -11.58 1.52
N THR A 369 -9.05 -11.90 0.76
CA THR A 369 -7.83 -12.49 1.31
C THR A 369 -7.12 -11.50 2.23
N ALA A 370 -7.04 -10.22 1.85
CA ALA A 370 -6.45 -9.19 2.69
C ALA A 370 -7.24 -9.01 4.00
N GLU A 371 -8.58 -9.03 3.94
CA GLU A 371 -9.45 -9.00 5.12
C GLU A 371 -9.19 -10.20 6.04
N TYR A 372 -9.19 -11.42 5.49
CA TYR A 372 -8.91 -12.63 6.27
C TYR A 372 -7.51 -12.59 6.91
N LEU A 373 -6.49 -12.16 6.17
CA LEU A 373 -5.12 -12.04 6.68
C LEU A 373 -5.06 -11.07 7.87
N ARG A 374 -5.75 -9.92 7.76
CA ARG A 374 -5.85 -8.96 8.86
C ARG A 374 -6.52 -9.59 10.08
N ASP A 375 -7.68 -10.21 9.90
CA ASP A 375 -8.44 -10.83 10.99
C ASP A 375 -7.65 -11.95 11.66
N ARG A 376 -6.99 -12.80 10.86
CA ARG A 376 -6.14 -13.89 11.35
C ARG A 376 -4.95 -13.36 12.15
N TRP A 377 -4.34 -12.26 11.69
CA TRP A 377 -3.21 -11.63 12.37
C TRP A 377 -3.64 -10.96 13.67
N ASP A 378 -4.70 -10.16 13.66
CA ASP A 378 -5.25 -9.52 14.85
C ASP A 378 -5.69 -10.55 15.90
N ALA A 379 -6.26 -11.67 15.48
CA ALA A 379 -6.56 -12.78 16.37
C ALA A 379 -5.30 -13.32 17.07
N SER A 380 -4.18 -13.46 16.34
CA SER A 380 -2.92 -13.98 16.89
C SER A 380 -2.20 -13.00 17.82
N VAL A 381 -2.19 -11.71 17.47
CA VAL A 381 -1.42 -10.67 18.17
C VAL A 381 -2.24 -10.00 19.28
N ALA A 382 -3.46 -9.54 18.99
CA ALA A 382 -4.22 -8.70 19.91
C ALA A 382 -4.94 -9.51 21.00
N GLY A 383 -5.24 -10.79 20.76
CA GLY A 383 -6.13 -11.57 21.61
C GLY A 383 -7.51 -10.91 21.69
N ALA A 384 -8.49 -11.43 20.96
CA ALA A 384 -9.80 -10.79 20.85
C ALA A 384 -10.33 -10.28 22.22
N MET A 385 -10.59 -8.96 22.30
CA MET A 385 -11.03 -8.19 23.47
C MET A 385 -9.99 -7.99 24.60
N GLY A 386 -8.86 -7.35 24.29
CA GLY A 386 -8.12 -6.55 25.29
C GLY A 386 -7.53 -7.33 26.46
N LEU A 387 -7.21 -8.61 26.26
CA LEU A 387 -6.53 -9.43 27.25
C LEU A 387 -5.18 -9.91 26.71
N HIS A 388 -4.14 -9.67 27.51
CA HIS A 388 -2.77 -10.13 27.27
C HIS A 388 -2.74 -11.65 26.98
N PRO A 389 -1.79 -12.17 26.18
CA PRO A 389 -1.66 -13.60 25.90
C PRO A 389 -1.63 -14.52 27.13
N ASP A 390 -1.25 -13.98 28.29
CA ASP A 390 -1.25 -14.72 29.57
C ASP A 390 -2.66 -15.01 30.12
N ALA A 391 -3.71 -14.33 29.63
CA ALA A 391 -5.10 -14.64 29.97
C ALA A 391 -5.61 -15.93 29.28
N ARG A 392 -4.84 -16.47 28.32
CA ARG A 392 -5.22 -17.60 27.45
C ARG A 392 -5.18 -18.97 28.15
N THR A 393 -4.80 -19.04 29.43
CA THR A 393 -4.70 -20.31 30.19
C THR A 393 -5.91 -20.60 31.06
N GLY A 394 -6.87 -19.69 31.18
CA GLY A 394 -8.01 -19.79 32.09
C GLY A 394 -9.30 -20.21 31.40
N THR A 395 -9.98 -21.23 31.93
CA THR A 395 -11.38 -21.49 31.63
C THR A 395 -12.24 -20.37 32.22
N THR A 396 -13.20 -19.83 31.45
CA THR A 396 -14.10 -18.77 31.96
C THR A 396 -15.50 -19.34 32.18
N ASP A 397 -16.03 -19.14 33.38
CA ASP A 397 -17.40 -19.51 33.71
C ASP A 397 -18.39 -18.57 33.05
N THR A 398 -19.32 -19.14 32.29
CA THR A 398 -20.48 -18.44 31.73
C THR A 398 -21.77 -19.05 32.26
N SER A 399 -22.90 -18.38 32.02
CA SER A 399 -24.23 -18.87 32.38
C SER A 399 -24.63 -20.19 31.72
N THR A 400 -23.87 -20.65 30.72
CA THR A 400 -24.08 -21.94 30.02
C THR A 400 -22.98 -22.97 30.33
N GLY A 401 -22.06 -22.67 31.25
CA GLY A 401 -20.98 -23.56 31.67
C GLY A 401 -19.59 -22.94 31.55
N VAL A 402 -18.59 -23.76 31.89
CA VAL A 402 -17.16 -23.48 31.76
C VAL A 402 -16.79 -23.59 30.28
N HIS A 403 -16.50 -22.46 29.61
CA HIS A 403 -16.04 -22.46 28.22
C HIS A 403 -14.59 -21.98 28.14
N HIS A 404 -13.86 -22.50 27.16
CA HIS A 404 -12.62 -21.87 26.73
C HIS A 404 -12.96 -20.52 26.10
N THR A 405 -12.21 -19.47 26.48
CA THR A 405 -12.31 -18.14 25.86
C THR A 405 -12.16 -18.25 24.34
N LEU A 406 -13.06 -17.60 23.60
CA LEU A 406 -13.22 -17.64 22.13
C LEU A 406 -11.94 -17.99 21.36
N ALA A 407 -11.97 -19.14 20.68
CA ALA A 407 -10.84 -19.78 20.00
C ALA A 407 -10.58 -19.17 18.61
N TRP A 408 -10.22 -17.89 18.54
CA TRP A 408 -9.67 -17.29 17.32
C TRP A 408 -8.18 -17.62 17.12
N ASP A 409 -7.54 -18.20 18.14
CA ASP A 409 -6.17 -18.71 18.07
C ASP A 409 -6.13 -20.25 18.13
N SER A 410 -5.36 -20.85 17.22
CA SER A 410 -4.88 -22.22 17.37
C SER A 410 -3.60 -22.19 18.19
N MET A 411 -3.51 -22.98 19.27
CA MET A 411 -2.24 -23.19 19.99
C MET A 411 -1.21 -23.98 19.15
N ARG A 412 -1.64 -24.61 18.04
CA ARG A 412 -0.82 -25.49 17.21
C ARG A 412 -0.27 -24.81 15.96
N ASP A 413 -1.06 -23.94 15.33
CA ASP A 413 -0.80 -23.42 13.99
C ASP A 413 -0.77 -21.89 14.00
N ASN A 414 0.37 -21.31 14.37
CA ASN A 414 0.54 -19.86 14.40
C ASN A 414 0.57 -19.29 12.97
N ALA A 415 0.17 -18.02 12.78
CA ALA A 415 0.07 -17.41 11.45
C ALA A 415 1.39 -17.45 10.67
N GLY A 416 2.52 -17.30 11.34
CA GLY A 416 3.85 -17.38 10.73
C GLY A 416 4.35 -18.80 10.41
N ASP A 417 3.62 -19.85 10.83
CA ASP A 417 3.98 -21.25 10.59
C ASP A 417 2.98 -21.95 9.65
N ASP A 418 1.93 -21.26 9.21
CA ASP A 418 0.89 -21.78 8.32
C ASP A 418 1.20 -21.52 6.83
N MET A 419 1.34 -22.60 6.05
CA MET A 419 1.63 -22.55 4.62
C MET A 419 0.56 -21.83 3.80
N PHE A 420 -0.68 -21.83 4.27
CA PHE A 420 -1.77 -21.09 3.65
C PHE A 420 -1.49 -19.59 3.68
N ILE A 421 -1.02 -19.05 4.82
CA ILE A 421 -0.70 -17.63 4.97
C ILE A 421 0.42 -17.23 4.03
N LEU A 422 1.48 -18.04 3.93
CA LEU A 422 2.59 -17.79 3.00
C LEU A 422 2.12 -17.71 1.55
N SER A 423 1.28 -18.65 1.13
CA SER A 423 0.80 -18.73 -0.26
C SER A 423 -0.22 -17.62 -0.58
N ALA A 424 -1.08 -17.28 0.39
CA ALA A 424 -2.01 -16.16 0.30
C ALA A 424 -1.29 -14.81 0.19
N VAL A 425 -0.28 -14.58 1.04
CA VAL A 425 0.57 -13.38 0.98
C VAL A 425 1.31 -13.31 -0.35
N ARG A 426 1.86 -14.42 -0.85
CA ARG A 426 2.54 -14.46 -2.16
C ARG A 426 1.59 -14.07 -3.31
N ALA A 427 0.40 -14.64 -3.34
CA ALA A 427 -0.57 -14.35 -4.40
C ALA A 427 -1.08 -12.90 -4.33
N LEU A 428 -1.37 -12.41 -3.12
CA LEU A 428 -1.77 -11.02 -2.88
C LEU A 428 -0.64 -10.05 -3.29
N ALA A 429 0.59 -10.34 -2.89
CA ALA A 429 1.78 -9.52 -3.19
C ALA A 429 1.98 -9.36 -4.70
N LEU A 430 2.00 -10.48 -5.43
CA LEU A 430 2.12 -10.47 -6.89
C LEU A 430 1.00 -9.64 -7.53
N TRP A 431 -0.25 -9.84 -7.08
CA TRP A 431 -1.37 -9.08 -7.63
C TRP A 431 -1.31 -7.59 -7.31
N LEU A 432 -0.87 -7.21 -6.11
CA LEU A 432 -0.68 -5.81 -5.71
C LEU A 432 0.39 -5.12 -6.56
N ARG A 433 1.47 -5.82 -6.90
CA ARG A 433 2.54 -5.30 -7.75
C ARG A 433 2.05 -5.10 -9.19
N GLU A 434 1.43 -6.13 -9.77
CA GLU A 434 1.06 -6.11 -11.20
C GLU A 434 -0.25 -5.35 -11.50
N GLU A 435 -1.20 -5.25 -10.56
CA GLU A 435 -2.49 -4.59 -10.79
C GLU A 435 -2.53 -3.14 -10.31
N GLU A 436 -2.90 -2.21 -11.21
CA GLU A 436 -3.19 -0.80 -10.88
C GLU A 436 -4.59 -0.62 -10.24
N ASN A 437 -4.81 -1.25 -9.10
CA ASN A 437 -6.02 -1.06 -8.31
C ASN A 437 -5.73 -0.36 -6.98
N ASP A 438 -5.89 0.96 -7.01
CA ASP A 438 -5.64 1.83 -5.85
C ASP A 438 -6.49 1.48 -4.64
N ILE A 439 -7.71 0.96 -4.83
CA ILE A 439 -8.60 0.56 -3.72
C ILE A 439 -8.00 -0.64 -3.00
N LEU A 440 -7.65 -1.69 -3.72
CA LEU A 440 -7.04 -2.90 -3.14
C LEU A 440 -5.67 -2.58 -2.53
N ARG A 441 -4.83 -1.78 -3.20
CA ARG A 441 -3.54 -1.34 -2.65
C ARG A 441 -3.73 -0.57 -1.35
N LYS A 442 -4.74 0.30 -1.28
CA LYS A 442 -5.07 1.05 -0.06
C LYS A 442 -5.56 0.14 1.06
N GLU A 443 -6.42 -0.82 0.78
CA GLU A 443 -6.84 -1.86 1.74
C GLU A 443 -5.62 -2.62 2.29
N ALA A 444 -4.73 -3.06 1.40
CA ALA A 444 -3.52 -3.80 1.76
C ALA A 444 -2.50 -2.97 2.57
N THR A 445 -2.54 -1.63 2.52
CA THR A 445 -1.70 -0.82 3.44
C THR A 445 -2.01 -1.11 4.91
N GLY A 446 -3.24 -1.56 5.23
CA GLY A 446 -3.64 -1.98 6.57
C GLY A 446 -2.97 -3.28 7.06
N LEU A 447 -2.19 -3.97 6.22
CA LEU A 447 -1.43 -5.16 6.57
C LEU A 447 0.05 -4.87 6.88
N MET A 448 0.46 -3.59 6.94
CA MET A 448 1.86 -3.20 7.04
C MET A 448 2.58 -3.75 8.28
N ASP A 449 1.96 -3.68 9.45
CA ASP A 449 2.46 -4.26 10.71
C ASP A 449 2.65 -5.78 10.58
N MET A 450 1.63 -6.49 10.07
CA MET A 450 1.71 -7.93 9.79
C MET A 450 2.85 -8.25 8.83
N PHE A 451 2.99 -7.52 7.73
CA PHE A 451 4.07 -7.72 6.76
C PHE A 451 5.43 -7.56 7.42
N MET A 452 5.65 -6.50 8.20
CA MET A 452 6.92 -6.28 8.86
C MET A 452 7.23 -7.33 9.94
N ASP A 453 6.23 -7.82 10.66
CA ASP A 453 6.41 -8.86 11.68
C ASP A 453 6.64 -10.25 11.07
N LEU A 454 5.94 -10.61 9.98
CA LEU A 454 6.21 -11.81 9.21
C LEU A 454 7.62 -11.77 8.59
N TYR A 455 8.03 -10.60 8.09
CA TYR A 455 9.39 -10.39 7.58
C TYR A 455 10.44 -10.63 8.67
N LYS A 456 10.28 -10.00 9.85
CA LYS A 456 11.21 -10.14 10.99
C LYS A 456 11.27 -11.56 11.57
N SER A 457 10.15 -12.28 11.57
CA SER A 457 10.06 -13.63 12.16
C SER A 457 10.52 -14.75 11.22
N SER A 458 10.77 -14.44 9.94
CA SER A 458 11.26 -15.39 8.93
C SER A 458 12.69 -15.84 9.25
N SER A 459 12.94 -17.15 9.18
CA SER A 459 14.27 -17.74 9.43
C SER A 459 14.43 -19.06 8.67
N GLN A 460 15.64 -19.62 8.61
CA GLN A 460 15.89 -20.92 7.93
C GLN A 460 15.08 -22.09 8.51
N HIS A 461 14.57 -21.98 9.74
CA HIS A 461 13.81 -23.03 10.43
C HIS A 461 12.30 -22.75 10.45
N LYS A 462 11.84 -21.68 9.80
CA LYS A 462 10.43 -21.29 9.68
C LYS A 462 10.06 -21.04 8.23
N LEU A 463 8.78 -20.82 7.96
CA LEU A 463 8.34 -20.31 6.67
C LEU A 463 8.98 -18.92 6.42
N ASP A 464 9.48 -18.72 5.20
CA ASP A 464 10.16 -17.49 4.80
C ASP A 464 9.22 -16.57 4.03
N PHE A 465 8.78 -15.50 4.68
CA PHE A 465 7.90 -14.47 4.14
C PHE A 465 8.65 -13.32 3.49
N ARG A 466 9.98 -13.27 3.55
CA ARG A 466 10.74 -12.08 3.14
C ARG A 466 10.49 -11.70 1.69
N SER A 467 10.62 -12.64 0.76
CA SER A 467 10.39 -12.36 -0.66
C SER A 467 8.94 -11.94 -0.96
N PRO A 468 7.89 -12.68 -0.54
CA PRO A 468 6.50 -12.23 -0.71
C PRO A 468 6.20 -10.86 -0.11
N VAL A 469 6.74 -10.57 1.08
CA VAL A 469 6.54 -9.26 1.73
C VAL A 469 7.21 -8.15 0.94
N LEU A 470 8.43 -8.33 0.43
CA LEU A 470 9.09 -7.31 -0.40
C LEU A 470 8.27 -6.99 -1.65
N VAL A 471 7.75 -8.01 -2.34
CA VAL A 471 6.86 -7.82 -3.49
C VAL A 471 5.58 -7.07 -3.10
N ALA A 472 4.99 -7.37 -1.94
CA ALA A 472 3.81 -6.64 -1.46
C ALA A 472 4.15 -5.17 -1.17
N LEU A 473 5.30 -4.92 -0.53
CA LEU A 473 5.80 -3.59 -0.22
C LEU A 473 6.03 -2.75 -1.48
N GLU A 474 6.56 -3.34 -2.54
CA GLU A 474 6.69 -2.67 -3.85
C GLU A 474 5.33 -2.12 -4.33
N GLY A 475 4.27 -2.93 -4.25
CA GLY A 475 2.91 -2.51 -4.60
C GLY A 475 2.34 -1.43 -3.67
N VAL A 476 2.40 -1.63 -2.34
CA VAL A 476 1.74 -0.72 -1.38
C VAL A 476 2.50 0.58 -1.15
N THR A 477 3.82 0.60 -1.31
CA THR A 477 4.65 1.82 -1.13
C THR A 477 4.58 2.76 -2.33
N THR A 478 3.92 2.38 -3.44
CA THR A 478 3.51 3.32 -4.49
C THR A 478 2.57 4.40 -3.93
N LEU A 479 1.76 4.07 -2.92
CA LEU A 479 0.85 4.98 -2.25
C LEU A 479 1.54 5.77 -1.12
N PRO A 480 1.26 7.08 -0.96
CA PRO A 480 1.78 7.87 0.16
C PRO A 480 1.45 7.26 1.53
N GLN A 481 0.22 6.77 1.72
CA GLN A 481 -0.21 6.11 2.95
C GLN A 481 0.62 4.85 3.26
N GLY A 482 0.97 4.06 2.24
CA GLY A 482 1.80 2.87 2.40
C GLY A 482 3.21 3.23 2.87
N ARG A 483 3.80 4.31 2.33
CA ARG A 483 5.11 4.81 2.78
C ARG A 483 5.06 5.31 4.23
N GLU A 484 4.05 6.10 4.59
CA GLU A 484 3.85 6.57 5.96
C GLU A 484 3.75 5.40 6.95
N LEU A 485 2.96 4.37 6.63
CA LEU A 485 2.81 3.20 7.49
C LEU A 485 4.08 2.34 7.55
N LEU A 486 4.83 2.21 6.45
CA LEU A 486 6.12 1.50 6.46
C LEU A 486 7.10 2.20 7.40
N LEU A 487 7.18 3.54 7.34
CA LEU A 487 8.03 4.33 8.24
C LEU A 487 7.56 4.20 9.71
N ALA A 488 6.26 4.23 9.96
CA ALA A 488 5.68 4.08 11.30
C ALA A 488 5.96 2.71 11.94
N ASN A 489 6.17 1.67 11.13
CA ASN A 489 6.49 0.31 11.59
C ASN A 489 7.99 -0.01 11.53
N GLU A 490 8.85 1.02 11.54
CA GLU A 490 10.32 0.90 11.47
C GLU A 490 10.81 0.14 10.22
N GLY A 491 9.98 0.07 9.17
CA GLY A 491 10.20 -0.79 8.01
C GLY A 491 11.51 -0.49 7.28
N TRP A 492 11.84 0.79 7.10
CA TRP A 492 13.10 1.17 6.48
C TRP A 492 14.33 0.70 7.30
N THR A 493 14.25 0.70 8.63
CA THR A 493 15.34 0.26 9.51
C THR A 493 15.53 -1.25 9.40
N ILE A 494 14.42 -2.00 9.42
CA ILE A 494 14.40 -3.46 9.28
C ILE A 494 15.00 -3.87 7.93
N LEU A 495 14.54 -3.24 6.84
CA LEU A 495 15.00 -3.53 5.49
C LEU A 495 16.46 -3.11 5.28
N ALA A 496 16.88 -1.93 5.77
CA ALA A 496 18.27 -1.49 5.66
C ALA A 496 19.22 -2.41 6.45
N HIS A 497 18.77 -2.92 7.61
CA HIS A 497 19.52 -3.91 8.37
C HIS A 497 19.66 -5.24 7.63
N ASP A 498 18.58 -5.77 7.06
CA ASP A 498 18.64 -7.01 6.25
C ASP A 498 19.54 -6.80 5.02
N LEU A 499 19.39 -5.68 4.30
CA LEU A 499 20.25 -5.32 3.18
C LEU A 499 21.73 -5.30 3.56
N ASN A 500 22.06 -4.64 4.67
CA ASN A 500 23.43 -4.59 5.16
C ASN A 500 23.96 -5.98 5.54
N SER A 501 23.15 -6.77 6.24
CA SER A 501 23.52 -8.15 6.61
C SER A 501 23.75 -9.01 5.37
N THR A 502 22.90 -8.89 4.35
CA THR A 502 22.98 -9.66 3.10
C THR A 502 24.22 -9.29 2.30
N LEU A 503 24.52 -7.99 2.21
CA LEU A 503 25.64 -7.48 1.42
C LEU A 503 27.01 -7.65 2.10
N GLN A 504 27.09 -7.66 3.44
CA GLN A 504 28.35 -7.98 4.14
C GLN A 504 28.84 -9.40 3.81
N HIS A 505 27.90 -10.35 3.65
CA HIS A 505 28.21 -11.72 3.22
C HIS A 505 28.50 -11.80 1.71
N ALA A 506 28.04 -10.85 0.89
CA ALA A 506 28.26 -10.87 -0.56
C ALA A 506 29.74 -10.80 -0.98
N SER A 507 30.60 -10.18 -0.15
CA SER A 507 32.07 -10.19 -0.33
C SER A 507 32.68 -11.60 -0.29
N ARG A 508 31.94 -12.59 0.23
CA ARG A 508 32.33 -14.01 0.28
C ARG A 508 31.12 -14.90 -0.01
N ILE A 509 30.84 -15.10 -1.30
CA ILE A 509 29.86 -16.06 -1.83
C ILE A 509 28.42 -15.68 -1.44
N CYS A 510 27.85 -14.68 -2.12
CA CYS A 510 26.41 -14.43 -2.10
C CYS A 510 25.69 -15.56 -2.85
N GLY A 511 24.64 -16.14 -2.29
CA GLY A 511 23.72 -16.98 -3.08
C GLY A 511 22.88 -16.11 -4.03
N GLU A 512 22.53 -16.61 -5.22
CA GLU A 512 21.68 -15.86 -6.19
C GLU A 512 20.38 -15.34 -5.55
N GLN A 513 19.79 -16.09 -4.62
CA GLN A 513 18.57 -15.69 -3.89
C GLN A 513 18.78 -14.51 -2.94
N GLU A 514 19.95 -14.42 -2.32
CA GLU A 514 20.32 -13.32 -1.44
C GLU A 514 20.56 -12.03 -2.24
N ALA A 515 21.15 -12.16 -3.43
CA ALA A 515 21.31 -11.06 -4.35
C ALA A 515 19.97 -10.49 -4.83
N VAL A 516 19.03 -11.35 -5.24
CA VAL A 516 17.66 -10.93 -5.62
C VAL A 516 16.97 -10.21 -4.45
N ARG A 517 17.08 -10.76 -3.22
CA ARG A 517 16.52 -10.11 -2.02
C ARG A 517 17.11 -8.71 -1.80
N ALA A 518 18.41 -8.55 -1.97
CA ALA A 518 19.06 -7.24 -1.83
C ALA A 518 18.54 -6.23 -2.87
N THR A 519 18.38 -6.65 -4.13
CA THR A 519 17.79 -5.82 -5.19
C THR A 519 16.35 -5.41 -4.85
N ASP A 520 15.52 -6.35 -4.40
CA ASP A 520 14.13 -6.07 -4.02
C ASP A 520 14.03 -5.07 -2.85
N ILE A 521 14.90 -5.21 -1.84
CA ILE A 521 14.98 -4.24 -0.74
C ILE A 521 15.33 -2.85 -1.27
N VAL A 522 16.32 -2.75 -2.15
CA VAL A 522 16.71 -1.46 -2.74
C VAL A 522 15.54 -0.82 -3.50
N ARG A 523 14.79 -1.59 -4.30
CA ARG A 523 13.63 -1.08 -5.05
C ARG A 523 12.56 -0.45 -4.15
N ILE A 524 12.39 -0.95 -2.92
CA ILE A 524 11.46 -0.38 -1.94
C ILE A 524 12.06 0.86 -1.26
N LEU A 525 13.34 0.82 -0.91
CA LEU A 525 14.02 1.89 -0.17
C LEU A 525 14.33 3.13 -1.01
N LEU A 526 14.63 2.94 -2.31
CA LEU A 526 15.04 4.02 -3.21
C LEU A 526 13.95 5.11 -3.35
N PRO A 527 12.68 4.81 -3.66
CA PRO A 527 11.61 5.81 -3.73
C PRO A 527 11.35 6.52 -2.39
N ILE A 528 11.61 5.86 -1.26
CA ILE A 528 11.47 6.46 0.08
C ILE A 528 12.52 7.55 0.27
N VAL A 529 13.78 7.24 -0.04
CA VAL A 529 14.90 8.20 0.05
C VAL A 529 14.71 9.38 -0.90
N GLU A 530 14.23 9.13 -2.12
CA GLU A 530 14.03 10.18 -3.14
C GLU A 530 12.91 11.17 -2.80
N GLN A 531 11.92 10.75 -2.00
CA GLN A 531 10.78 11.59 -1.61
C GLN A 531 10.97 12.30 -0.26
N GLU A 532 12.03 11.99 0.48
CA GLU A 532 12.35 12.63 1.76
C GLU A 532 12.78 14.10 1.56
N SER A 533 11.82 15.02 1.70
CA SER A 533 12.04 16.46 1.52
C SER A 533 12.83 17.14 2.66
N ASN A 534 12.96 16.51 3.83
CA ASN A 534 13.63 17.05 5.02
C ASN A 534 15.08 16.53 5.22
N GLY A 535 15.61 15.78 4.24
CA GLY A 535 16.93 15.13 4.34
C GLY A 535 16.89 13.81 5.13
N VAL A 536 17.74 12.86 4.76
CA VAL A 536 17.74 11.51 5.34
C VAL A 536 18.19 11.49 6.81
N PRO A 537 17.56 10.69 7.69
CA PRO A 537 18.04 10.43 9.06
C PRO A 537 19.50 9.94 9.08
N GLU A 538 20.27 10.32 10.12
CA GLU A 538 21.70 9.95 10.22
C GLU A 538 21.95 8.44 10.23
N ALA A 539 20.99 7.65 10.71
CA ALA A 539 21.07 6.18 10.70
C ALA A 539 21.17 5.58 9.28
N TRP A 540 20.77 6.30 8.22
CA TRP A 540 21.06 5.89 6.83
C TRP A 540 22.57 5.88 6.49
N MET A 541 23.39 6.59 7.27
CA MET A 541 24.84 6.61 7.06
C MET A 541 25.53 5.31 7.50
N ASP A 542 24.83 4.43 8.24
CA ASP A 542 25.31 3.09 8.53
C ASP A 542 25.41 2.24 7.25
N LEU A 543 24.47 2.43 6.31
CA LEU A 543 24.54 1.83 4.97
C LEU A 543 25.78 2.33 4.22
N ILE A 544 26.00 3.64 4.19
CA ILE A 544 27.17 4.26 3.54
C ILE A 544 28.48 3.71 4.11
N THR A 545 28.57 3.57 5.42
CA THR A 545 29.77 3.04 6.08
C THR A 545 30.00 1.58 5.73
N SER A 546 28.92 0.80 5.64
CA SER A 546 29.00 -0.64 5.35
C SER A 546 29.37 -0.90 3.89
N VAL A 547 28.79 -0.16 2.94
CA VAL A 547 29.14 -0.24 1.51
C VAL A 547 30.56 0.24 1.26
N ALA A 548 31.01 1.28 1.97
CA ALA A 548 32.39 1.76 1.87
C ALA A 548 33.45 0.75 2.34
N ALA A 549 33.05 -0.26 3.12
CA ALA A 549 33.93 -1.33 3.59
C ALA A 549 33.96 -2.55 2.64
N TRP A 550 33.25 -2.51 1.51
CA TRP A 550 33.25 -3.61 0.56
C TRP A 550 34.61 -3.80 -0.11
N ASP A 551 34.93 -5.07 -0.35
CA ASP A 551 36.07 -5.53 -1.13
C ASP A 551 35.51 -6.27 -2.35
N ILE A 552 35.43 -5.59 -3.50
CA ILE A 552 34.93 -6.19 -4.74
C ILE A 552 36.07 -6.98 -5.40
N PRO A 553 35.91 -8.30 -5.61
CA PRO A 553 36.96 -9.11 -6.24
C PRO A 553 37.19 -8.68 -7.69
N ASP A 554 38.42 -8.86 -8.19
CA ASP A 554 38.79 -8.58 -9.58
C ASP A 554 38.20 -9.59 -10.60
N SER A 555 37.47 -10.60 -10.12
CA SER A 555 36.80 -11.62 -10.93
C SER A 555 35.37 -11.21 -11.33
N GLU A 556 34.91 -11.67 -12.48
CA GLU A 556 33.55 -11.45 -12.99
C GLU A 556 32.49 -11.95 -11.99
N LEU A 557 31.56 -11.06 -11.60
CA LEU A 557 30.45 -11.36 -10.70
C LEU A 557 29.32 -12.05 -11.48
N SER A 558 28.45 -12.83 -10.80
CA SER A 558 27.23 -13.31 -11.45
C SER A 558 26.28 -12.13 -11.74
N PRO A 559 25.43 -12.21 -12.77
CA PRO A 559 24.53 -11.11 -13.15
C PRO A 559 23.66 -10.61 -12.00
N GLN A 560 23.10 -11.51 -11.18
CA GLN A 560 22.24 -11.14 -10.06
C GLN A 560 23.01 -10.43 -8.94
N VAL A 561 24.24 -10.87 -8.66
CA VAL A 561 25.10 -10.23 -7.65
C VAL A 561 25.56 -8.86 -8.15
N GLN A 562 25.86 -8.74 -9.44
CA GLN A 562 26.18 -7.47 -10.07
C GLN A 562 25.01 -6.48 -9.98
N GLU A 563 23.79 -6.90 -10.35
CA GLU A 563 22.57 -6.07 -10.23
C GLU A 563 22.36 -5.57 -8.79
N ALA A 564 22.53 -6.47 -7.80
CA ALA A 564 22.36 -6.14 -6.39
C ALA A 564 23.40 -5.10 -5.90
N VAL A 565 24.66 -5.24 -6.32
CA VAL A 565 25.74 -4.30 -6.00
C VAL A 565 25.46 -2.94 -6.65
N ILE A 566 25.08 -2.91 -7.93
CA ILE A 566 24.77 -1.66 -8.65
C ILE A 566 23.57 -0.95 -8.02
N SER A 567 22.51 -1.69 -7.75
CA SER A 567 21.30 -1.17 -7.07
C SER A 567 21.66 -0.56 -5.71
N SER A 568 22.51 -1.24 -4.94
CA SER A 568 22.94 -0.74 -3.62
C SER A 568 23.80 0.53 -3.72
N LEU A 569 24.65 0.64 -4.75
CA LEU A 569 25.41 1.86 -5.04
C LEU A 569 24.48 3.01 -5.47
N GLN A 570 23.41 2.71 -6.21
CA GLN A 570 22.37 3.69 -6.55
C GLN A 570 21.66 4.20 -5.30
N LEU A 571 21.25 3.31 -4.39
CA LEU A 571 20.66 3.71 -3.11
C LEU A 571 21.64 4.57 -2.29
N CYS A 572 22.92 4.20 -2.23
CA CYS A 572 23.94 5.02 -1.56
C CYS A 572 24.08 6.40 -2.20
N SER A 573 24.05 6.47 -3.52
CA SER A 573 24.09 7.73 -4.27
C SER A 573 22.90 8.63 -3.92
N SER A 574 21.68 8.08 -3.91
CA SER A 574 20.46 8.80 -3.54
C SER A 574 20.48 9.24 -2.07
N VAL A 575 20.91 8.38 -1.14
CA VAL A 575 21.10 8.72 0.28
C VAL A 575 22.11 9.86 0.44
N LEU A 576 23.25 9.80 -0.24
CA LEU A 576 24.27 10.85 -0.20
C LEU A 576 23.80 12.15 -0.88
N GLY A 577 22.97 12.04 -1.91
CA GLY A 577 22.29 13.17 -2.55
C GLY A 577 21.36 13.89 -1.58
N ALA A 578 20.57 13.13 -0.81
CA ALA A 578 19.65 13.63 0.20
C ALA A 578 20.32 14.03 1.53
N ALA A 579 21.53 13.53 1.83
CA ALA A 579 22.23 13.81 3.07
C ALA A 579 22.67 15.27 3.19
N ASN A 580 22.52 15.84 4.39
CA ASN A 580 22.99 17.19 4.66
C ASN A 580 24.53 17.30 4.60
N ARG A 581 25.03 18.53 4.52
CA ARG A 581 26.47 18.81 4.36
C ARG A 581 27.32 18.27 5.52
N GLY A 582 26.82 18.39 6.76
CA GLY A 582 27.54 17.93 7.95
C GLY A 582 27.77 16.42 7.93
N MET A 583 26.78 15.65 7.49
CA MET A 583 26.90 14.21 7.27
C MET A 583 27.90 13.90 6.16
N ARG A 584 27.75 14.48 4.96
CA ARG A 584 28.70 14.24 3.85
C ARG A 584 30.16 14.54 4.21
N GLN A 585 30.40 15.58 5.00
CA GLN A 585 31.75 15.92 5.45
C GLN A 585 32.31 14.90 6.45
N ARG A 586 31.51 14.41 7.40
CA ARG A 586 31.92 13.38 8.37
C ARG A 586 32.27 12.06 7.67
N TYR A 587 31.53 11.71 6.62
CA TYR A 587 31.69 10.46 5.88
C TYR A 587 32.49 10.61 4.57
N LYS A 588 33.29 11.68 4.40
CA LYS A 588 34.06 11.94 3.16
C LYS A 588 34.97 10.79 2.72
N HIS A 589 35.51 10.04 3.68
CA HIS A 589 36.37 8.89 3.42
C HIS A 589 35.55 7.72 2.88
N SER A 590 34.39 7.46 3.47
CA SER A 590 33.42 6.47 3.00
C SER A 590 32.91 6.80 1.60
N ILE A 591 32.56 8.06 1.33
CA ILE A 591 32.14 8.54 -0.01
C ILE A 591 33.24 8.28 -1.06
N SER A 592 34.49 8.55 -0.70
CA SER A 592 35.63 8.32 -1.61
C SER A 592 35.85 6.82 -1.88
N ALA A 593 35.64 5.97 -0.88
CA ALA A 593 35.70 4.51 -1.04
C ALA A 593 34.58 4.00 -1.95
N ILE A 594 33.33 4.42 -1.73
CA ILE A 594 32.18 4.07 -2.59
C ILE A 594 32.42 4.51 -4.04
N PHE A 595 32.97 5.71 -4.26
CA PHE A 595 33.33 6.16 -5.61
C PHE A 595 34.39 5.26 -6.27
N GLY A 596 35.39 4.80 -5.50
CA GLY A 596 36.39 3.84 -5.97
C GLY A 596 35.78 2.50 -6.37
N ILE A 597 34.87 1.98 -5.53
CA ILE A 597 34.11 0.75 -5.78
C ILE A 597 33.29 0.86 -7.07
N ALA A 598 32.49 1.94 -7.21
CA ALA A 598 31.69 2.17 -8.42
C ALA A 598 32.56 2.30 -9.69
N SER A 599 33.75 2.90 -9.56
CA SER A 599 34.69 3.07 -10.69
C SER A 599 35.33 1.75 -11.11
N GLN A 600 35.68 0.90 -10.15
CA GLN A 600 36.21 -0.44 -10.41
C GLN A 600 35.17 -1.30 -11.12
N LEU A 601 33.94 -1.32 -10.60
CA LEU A 601 32.83 -2.08 -11.17
C LEU A 601 32.50 -1.60 -12.59
N ALA A 602 32.53 -0.29 -12.84
CA ALA A 602 32.33 0.23 -14.19
C ALA A 602 33.34 -0.37 -15.15
N ASN A 603 34.62 -0.45 -14.81
CA ASN A 603 35.60 -1.03 -15.73
C ASN A 603 35.39 -2.54 -16.02
N GLN A 604 34.56 -3.24 -15.23
CA GLN A 604 34.24 -4.66 -15.40
C GLN A 604 32.94 -4.90 -16.20
N VAL A 605 32.00 -3.95 -16.21
CA VAL A 605 30.70 -4.09 -16.89
C VAL A 605 30.79 -3.72 -18.38
N ASN A 606 30.37 -4.63 -19.26
CA ASN A 606 30.32 -4.41 -20.72
C ASN A 606 29.45 -3.19 -21.09
N HIS A 607 29.86 -2.47 -22.14
CA HIS A 607 29.17 -1.26 -22.60
C HIS A 607 27.74 -1.48 -23.10
N ASP A 608 27.40 -2.70 -23.55
CA ASP A 608 26.07 -3.04 -24.05
C ASP A 608 25.11 -3.52 -22.94
N ASN A 609 25.53 -3.52 -21.66
CA ASN A 609 24.68 -3.91 -20.53
C ASN A 609 23.85 -2.69 -20.05
N PRO A 610 22.51 -2.80 -19.93
CA PRO A 610 21.65 -1.73 -19.38
C PRO A 610 22.10 -1.19 -18.02
N GLU A 611 22.69 -2.03 -17.19
CA GLU A 611 23.18 -1.67 -15.84
C GLU A 611 24.36 -0.69 -15.89
N ARG A 612 25.00 -0.52 -17.05
CA ARG A 612 26.07 0.44 -17.27
C ARG A 612 25.61 1.88 -17.12
N GLU A 613 24.43 2.20 -17.63
CA GLU A 613 23.84 3.54 -17.57
C GLU A 613 23.58 3.95 -16.11
N MET A 614 23.00 3.02 -15.33
CA MET A 614 22.77 3.22 -13.89
C MET A 614 24.07 3.52 -13.13
N LEU A 615 25.16 2.83 -13.49
CA LEU A 615 26.45 3.01 -12.85
C LEU A 615 27.14 4.32 -13.26
N GLU A 616 26.95 4.78 -14.49
CA GLU A 616 27.42 6.09 -14.95
C GLU A 616 26.72 7.24 -14.22
N ASP A 617 25.42 7.12 -13.95
CA ASP A 617 24.66 8.08 -13.14
C ASP A 617 25.13 8.12 -11.68
N VAL A 618 25.40 6.96 -11.09
CA VAL A 618 26.01 6.84 -9.76
C VAL A 618 27.37 7.54 -9.75
N LEU A 619 28.23 7.27 -10.74
CA LEU A 619 29.54 7.88 -10.85
C LEU A 619 29.47 9.39 -11.04
N ALA A 620 28.56 9.89 -11.87
CA ALA A 620 28.35 11.32 -12.07
C ALA A 620 27.94 12.01 -10.76
N THR A 621 27.01 11.40 -10.03
CA THR A 621 26.52 11.92 -8.74
C THR A 621 27.63 11.91 -7.68
N LEU A 622 28.35 10.80 -7.53
CA LEU A 622 29.45 10.69 -6.57
C LEU A 622 30.67 11.56 -6.95
N ALA A 623 30.95 11.73 -8.25
CA ALA A 623 31.99 12.64 -8.76
C ALA A 623 31.67 14.10 -8.42
N PHE A 624 30.40 14.51 -8.58
CA PHE A 624 29.94 15.82 -8.14
C PHE A 624 30.16 16.00 -6.63
N GLN A 625 29.79 15.00 -5.81
CA GLN A 625 29.98 15.06 -4.35
C GLN A 625 31.47 15.13 -3.95
N THR A 626 32.34 14.33 -4.57
CA THR A 626 33.79 14.30 -4.26
C THR A 626 34.54 15.53 -4.78
N GLN A 627 34.17 16.09 -5.94
CA GLN A 627 34.69 17.38 -6.42
C GLN A 627 34.20 18.56 -5.55
N PHE A 628 32.95 18.50 -5.06
CA PHE A 628 32.40 19.48 -4.13
C PHE A 628 33.13 19.46 -2.77
N LEU A 629 33.53 18.28 -2.28
CA LEU A 629 34.35 18.11 -1.08
C LEU A 629 35.81 18.56 -1.28
N LYS A 630 36.40 18.37 -2.47
CA LYS A 630 37.77 18.84 -2.82
C LYS A 630 37.87 20.35 -3.07
N ARG A 631 36.76 21.03 -3.43
CA ARG A 631 36.73 22.49 -3.64
C ARG A 631 36.67 23.33 -2.35
N GLN A 632 36.70 22.73 -1.16
CA GLN A 632 36.51 23.45 0.12
C GLN A 632 37.80 23.82 0.88
N ASN A 633 38.92 24.00 0.16
CA ASN A 633 39.97 24.92 0.61
C ASN A 633 39.82 26.33 0.00
N LEU A 634 38.60 26.71 -0.40
CA LEU A 634 38.26 28.09 -0.67
C LEU A 634 37.26 28.58 0.38
N HIS A 635 37.56 29.76 0.93
CA HIS A 635 36.68 30.62 1.70
C HIS A 635 35.19 30.44 1.38
N THR A 636 34.34 30.53 2.40
CA THR A 636 32.88 30.69 2.33
C THR A 636 32.51 31.74 1.26
N MET A 637 32.28 31.30 0.02
CA MET A 637 31.79 32.18 -1.03
C MET A 637 30.29 32.35 -0.85
N VAL A 638 29.90 33.54 -0.39
CA VAL A 638 28.52 34.01 -0.45
C VAL A 638 28.07 33.97 -1.90
N THR A 639 27.01 33.22 -2.20
CA THR A 639 26.47 33.19 -3.56
C THR A 639 25.77 34.52 -3.83
N HIS A 640 26.24 35.26 -4.83
CA HIS A 640 25.64 36.52 -5.24
C HIS A 640 24.61 36.31 -6.35
N TYR A 641 23.51 37.05 -6.25
CA TYR A 641 22.38 37.14 -7.17
C TYR A 641 22.16 38.61 -7.54
N ASP A 642 21.53 38.88 -8.68
CA ASP A 642 21.11 40.24 -8.97
C ASP A 642 19.84 40.58 -8.19
N VAL A 643 18.95 39.59 -8.02
CA VAL A 643 17.65 39.74 -7.37
C VAL A 643 17.38 38.56 -6.43
N ILE A 644 16.96 38.84 -5.20
CA ILE A 644 16.37 37.85 -4.30
C ILE A 644 14.92 38.25 -4.00
N VAL A 645 14.02 37.28 -4.10
CA VAL A 645 12.65 37.40 -3.58
C VAL A 645 12.50 36.50 -2.35
N LEU A 646 12.18 37.09 -1.21
CA LEU A 646 11.97 36.39 0.06
C LEU A 646 10.47 36.12 0.25
N GLY A 647 10.04 34.91 -0.09
CA GLY A 647 8.66 34.43 -0.07
C GLY A 647 8.03 34.34 -1.47
N SER A 648 7.29 33.26 -1.71
CA SER A 648 6.73 32.89 -3.02
C SER A 648 5.26 33.28 -3.20
N GLY A 649 4.83 34.35 -2.52
CA GLY A 649 3.47 34.88 -2.59
C GLY A 649 3.06 35.36 -3.99
N GLN A 650 1.84 35.88 -4.11
CA GLN A 650 1.22 36.17 -5.41
C GLN A 650 1.93 37.30 -6.18
N SER A 651 2.68 38.18 -5.52
CA SER A 651 3.61 39.10 -6.19
C SER A 651 5.00 38.50 -6.42
N GLY A 652 5.46 37.63 -5.53
CA GLY A 652 6.85 37.16 -5.47
C GLY A 652 7.24 36.36 -6.70
N ASN A 653 6.41 35.38 -7.07
CA ASN A 653 6.68 34.55 -8.25
C ASN A 653 6.65 35.36 -9.56
N PRO A 654 5.67 36.25 -9.83
CA PRO A 654 5.71 37.13 -10.99
C PRO A 654 6.95 38.03 -11.04
N VAL A 655 7.34 38.66 -9.92
CA VAL A 655 8.52 39.53 -9.86
C VAL A 655 9.79 38.73 -10.17
N ALA A 656 9.96 37.56 -9.54
CA ALA A 656 11.13 36.71 -9.79
C ALA A 656 11.24 36.31 -11.26
N LYS A 657 10.14 35.87 -11.88
CA LYS A 657 10.10 35.50 -13.30
C LYS A 657 10.40 36.69 -14.20
N ALA A 658 9.86 37.87 -13.89
CA ALA A 658 10.08 39.07 -14.70
C ALA A 658 11.57 39.46 -14.76
N PHE A 659 12.26 39.47 -13.61
CA PHE A 659 13.69 39.76 -13.56
C PHE A 659 14.53 38.66 -14.22
N ALA A 660 14.21 37.39 -13.99
CA ALA A 660 14.90 36.28 -14.64
C ALA A 660 14.77 36.31 -16.16
N ASN A 661 13.57 36.59 -16.68
CA ASN A 661 13.32 36.77 -18.11
C ASN A 661 14.02 38.00 -18.70
N ALA A 662 14.29 39.03 -17.88
CA ALA A 662 15.13 40.17 -18.24
C ALA A 662 16.64 39.87 -18.16
N GLY A 663 17.03 38.61 -17.95
CA GLY A 663 18.42 38.15 -17.91
C GLY A 663 19.13 38.36 -16.57
N ARG A 664 18.40 38.70 -15.50
CA ARG A 664 18.97 38.91 -14.16
C ARG A 664 19.00 37.60 -13.38
N LYS A 665 20.14 37.28 -12.78
CA LYS A 665 20.30 36.08 -11.96
C LYS A 665 19.44 36.20 -10.69
N THR A 666 18.39 35.41 -10.63
CA THR A 666 17.31 35.60 -9.64
C THR A 666 17.12 34.37 -8.77
N ALA A 667 16.91 34.57 -7.46
CA ALA A 667 16.53 33.52 -6.54
C ALA A 667 15.22 33.82 -5.81
N VAL A 668 14.45 32.77 -5.50
CA VAL A 668 13.31 32.80 -4.59
C VAL A 668 13.65 31.98 -3.36
N ILE A 669 13.48 32.56 -2.17
CA ILE A 669 13.64 31.86 -0.89
C ILE A 669 12.25 31.60 -0.32
N GLU A 670 11.87 30.34 -0.12
CA GLU A 670 10.55 29.94 0.39
C GLU A 670 10.70 28.89 1.48
N ARG A 671 10.01 29.07 2.61
CA ARG A 671 10.13 28.17 3.77
C ARG A 671 9.18 26.96 3.70
N MET A 672 8.03 27.12 3.04
CA MET A 672 6.97 26.11 2.99
C MET A 672 6.77 25.57 1.57
N ALA A 673 5.67 25.94 0.93
CA ALA A 673 5.29 25.46 -0.39
C ALA A 673 5.13 26.66 -1.32
N LEU A 674 5.60 26.52 -2.56
CA LEU A 674 5.53 27.59 -3.55
C LEU A 674 4.09 28.06 -3.81
N GLY A 675 3.93 29.35 -4.07
CA GLY A 675 2.63 30.01 -4.31
C GLY A 675 2.03 30.68 -3.06
N GLY A 676 2.68 30.54 -1.90
CA GLY A 676 2.34 31.20 -0.66
C GLY A 676 0.95 30.82 -0.11
N THR A 677 0.38 31.69 0.73
CA THR A 677 -0.91 31.45 1.40
C THR A 677 -2.05 31.19 0.42
N CYS A 678 -2.17 32.01 -0.64
CA CYS A 678 -3.30 32.00 -1.58
C CYS A 678 -3.53 30.60 -2.19
N VAL A 679 -2.46 29.97 -2.68
CA VAL A 679 -2.51 28.66 -3.34
C VAL A 679 -2.67 27.54 -2.32
N ASN A 680 -1.90 27.57 -1.23
CA ASN A 680 -1.73 26.39 -0.38
C ASN A 680 -2.79 26.28 0.74
N VAL A 681 -3.14 27.41 1.37
CA VAL A 681 -3.95 27.42 2.60
C VAL A 681 -4.99 28.56 2.66
N GLY A 682 -5.21 29.26 1.55
CA GLY A 682 -6.02 30.47 1.48
C GLY A 682 -7.13 30.39 0.42
N CYS A 683 -7.03 31.22 -0.62
CA CYS A 683 -8.07 31.40 -1.61
C CYS A 683 -8.42 30.10 -2.35
N THR A 684 -7.45 29.44 -2.99
CA THR A 684 -7.67 28.23 -3.80
C THR A 684 -8.37 27.11 -3.03
N PRO A 685 -7.89 26.67 -1.84
CA PRO A 685 -8.57 25.61 -1.10
C PRO A 685 -9.95 26.04 -0.61
N THR A 686 -10.11 27.27 -0.10
CA THR A 686 -11.39 27.77 0.40
C THR A 686 -12.43 27.84 -0.73
N LYS A 687 -12.09 28.43 -1.88
CA LYS A 687 -13.04 28.59 -3.01
C LYS A 687 -13.38 27.25 -3.64
N THR A 688 -12.44 26.31 -3.66
CA THR A 688 -12.72 24.93 -4.07
C THR A 688 -13.76 24.27 -3.17
N MET A 689 -13.60 24.40 -1.85
CA MET A 689 -14.54 23.82 -0.89
C MET A 689 -15.89 24.54 -0.90
N ILE A 690 -15.93 25.86 -1.06
CA ILE A 690 -17.18 26.64 -1.23
C ILE A 690 -17.98 26.12 -2.42
N ALA A 691 -17.33 25.79 -3.54
CA ALA A 691 -18.01 25.18 -4.68
C ALA A 691 -18.62 23.81 -4.34
N SER A 692 -17.95 22.99 -3.51
CA SER A 692 -18.52 21.74 -3.00
C SER A 692 -19.69 21.99 -2.03
N GLY A 693 -19.57 22.97 -1.13
CA GLY A 693 -20.67 23.38 -0.25
C GLY A 693 -21.88 23.92 -1.02
N ARG A 694 -21.65 24.67 -2.10
CA ARG A 694 -22.70 25.12 -3.02
C ARG A 694 -23.40 23.94 -3.69
N ALA A 695 -22.67 22.95 -4.17
CA ALA A 695 -23.28 21.74 -4.75
C ALA A 695 -24.16 21.01 -3.72
N ALA A 696 -23.69 20.83 -2.49
CA ALA A 696 -24.48 20.24 -1.40
C ALA A 696 -25.76 21.05 -1.11
N TYR A 697 -25.63 22.37 -1.07
CA TYR A 697 -26.76 23.28 -0.87
C TYR A 697 -27.78 23.20 -2.01
N MET A 698 -27.34 23.12 -3.27
CA MET A 698 -28.21 22.97 -4.44
C MET A 698 -28.98 21.64 -4.44
N VAL A 699 -28.32 20.55 -4.05
CA VAL A 699 -29.01 19.25 -3.89
C VAL A 699 -30.08 19.35 -2.82
N LYS A 700 -29.77 19.97 -1.67
CA LYS A 700 -30.74 20.19 -0.59
C LYS A 700 -31.92 21.06 -1.03
N ARG A 701 -31.69 22.06 -1.88
CA ARG A 701 -32.70 22.93 -2.49
C ARG A 701 -33.34 22.39 -3.76
N GLY A 702 -33.04 21.15 -4.17
CA GLY A 702 -33.56 20.60 -5.44
C GLY A 702 -35.08 20.69 -5.60
N LYS A 703 -35.83 20.62 -4.49
CA LYS A 703 -37.29 20.76 -4.47
C LYS A 703 -37.77 22.14 -4.94
N ASP A 704 -37.00 23.21 -4.70
CA ASP A 704 -37.29 24.56 -5.17
C ASP A 704 -37.29 24.62 -6.71
N TYR A 705 -36.55 23.71 -7.35
CA TYR A 705 -36.40 23.59 -8.80
C TYR A 705 -37.24 22.45 -9.41
N GLY A 706 -38.13 21.82 -8.63
CA GLY A 706 -38.89 20.65 -9.07
C GLY A 706 -38.06 19.37 -9.27
N VAL A 707 -36.83 19.34 -8.73
CA VAL A 707 -35.94 18.17 -8.77
C VAL A 707 -36.11 17.35 -7.49
N HIS A 708 -36.48 16.08 -7.65
CA HIS A 708 -36.68 15.14 -6.55
C HIS A 708 -35.61 14.03 -6.60
N GLY A 709 -34.75 13.94 -5.57
CA GLY A 709 -33.76 12.87 -5.39
C GLY A 709 -34.12 11.95 -4.21
N GLY A 710 -33.74 10.67 -4.29
CA GLY A 710 -34.18 9.57 -3.42
C GLY A 710 -33.94 9.75 -1.91
N ASN A 711 -34.89 9.27 -1.11
CA ASN A 711 -34.90 9.09 0.36
C ASN A 711 -34.58 10.28 1.28
N GLY A 712 -34.32 11.48 0.78
CA GLY A 712 -34.30 12.71 1.57
C GLY A 712 -33.05 12.97 2.42
N ASN A 713 -32.09 12.04 2.47
CA ASN A 713 -30.81 12.23 3.14
C ASN A 713 -29.72 12.53 2.11
N VAL A 714 -29.17 13.75 2.15
CA VAL A 714 -27.99 14.13 1.36
C VAL A 714 -26.75 13.73 2.16
N GLU A 715 -26.03 12.72 1.68
CA GLU A 715 -24.75 12.31 2.26
C GLU A 715 -23.61 13.16 1.71
N ILE A 716 -22.73 13.64 2.60
CA ILE A 716 -21.57 14.45 2.23
C ILE A 716 -20.30 13.67 2.53
N ASP A 717 -19.62 13.21 1.48
CA ASP A 717 -18.30 12.60 1.59
C ASP A 717 -17.23 13.68 1.80
N MET A 718 -16.92 13.94 3.08
CA MET A 718 -15.85 14.88 3.46
C MET A 718 -14.45 14.41 3.04
N ALA A 719 -14.23 13.11 2.84
CA ALA A 719 -12.95 12.63 2.31
C ALA A 719 -12.79 13.08 0.86
N ARG A 720 -13.82 12.91 0.02
CA ARG A 720 -13.77 13.39 -1.37
C ARG A 720 -13.72 14.91 -1.49
N VAL A 721 -14.43 15.66 -0.65
CA VAL A 721 -14.34 17.14 -0.63
C VAL A 721 -12.91 17.60 -0.34
N ARG A 722 -12.26 17.01 0.68
CA ARG A 722 -10.86 17.32 1.02
C ARG A 722 -9.89 16.88 -0.07
N GLN A 723 -10.14 15.74 -0.69
CA GLN A 723 -9.31 15.20 -1.76
C GLN A 723 -9.34 16.11 -2.99
N ARG A 724 -10.54 16.52 -3.46
CA ARG A 724 -10.70 17.50 -4.55
C ARG A 724 -9.95 18.81 -4.25
N LYS A 725 -10.02 19.28 -3.01
CA LYS A 725 -9.25 20.45 -2.56
C LYS A 725 -7.74 20.23 -2.65
N ARG A 726 -7.23 19.05 -2.26
CA ARG A 726 -5.78 18.73 -2.33
C ARG A 726 -5.30 18.67 -3.79
N GLU A 727 -6.04 17.97 -4.66
CA GLU A 727 -5.73 17.84 -6.09
C GLU A 727 -5.52 19.21 -6.77
N ILE A 728 -6.41 20.18 -6.52
CA ILE A 728 -6.28 21.52 -7.11
C ILE A 728 -5.09 22.29 -6.52
N VAL A 729 -4.84 22.17 -5.22
CA VAL A 729 -3.68 22.82 -4.57
C VAL A 729 -2.37 22.26 -5.14
N GLU A 730 -2.26 20.94 -5.25
CA GLU A 730 -1.09 20.25 -5.82
C GLU A 730 -0.86 20.66 -7.29
N GLN A 731 -1.93 20.71 -8.10
CA GLN A 731 -1.85 21.15 -9.49
C GLN A 731 -1.28 22.57 -9.62
N TRP A 732 -1.74 23.50 -8.78
CA TRP A 732 -1.34 24.91 -8.82
C TRP A 732 0.06 25.12 -8.23
N ASN A 733 0.40 24.39 -7.17
CA ASN A 733 1.74 24.37 -6.61
C ASN A 733 2.77 23.87 -7.64
N ALA A 734 2.49 22.73 -8.29
CA ALA A 734 3.33 22.19 -9.35
C ALA A 734 3.44 23.16 -10.55
N GLY A 735 2.36 23.89 -10.87
CA GLY A 735 2.40 24.97 -11.86
C GLY A 735 3.34 26.12 -11.48
N SER A 736 3.38 26.49 -10.20
CA SER A 736 4.29 27.52 -9.68
C SER A 736 5.76 27.07 -9.77
N VAL A 737 6.04 25.82 -9.41
CA VAL A 737 7.38 25.19 -9.55
C VAL A 737 7.83 25.23 -11.02
N ARG A 738 7.01 24.68 -11.92
CA ARG A 738 7.31 24.66 -13.37
C ARG A 738 7.56 26.07 -13.91
N GLY A 739 6.75 27.05 -13.50
CA GLY A 739 6.87 28.42 -13.97
C GLY A 739 8.16 29.12 -13.51
N LEU A 740 8.63 28.88 -12.29
CA LEU A 740 9.90 29.41 -11.80
C LEU A 740 11.09 28.74 -12.47
N ASN A 741 11.06 27.40 -12.58
CA ASN A 741 12.11 26.63 -13.23
C ASN A 741 12.26 27.01 -14.71
N ALA A 742 11.14 27.15 -15.43
CA ALA A 742 11.15 27.54 -16.84
C ALA A 742 11.73 28.94 -17.08
N ALA A 743 11.64 29.83 -16.09
CA ALA A 743 12.26 31.16 -16.15
C ALA A 743 13.73 31.17 -15.70
N GLY A 744 14.28 30.05 -15.24
CA GLY A 744 15.65 29.96 -14.72
C GLY A 744 15.85 30.60 -13.35
N VAL A 745 14.80 30.63 -12.51
CA VAL A 745 14.88 31.14 -11.14
C VAL A 745 15.42 30.05 -10.20
N ASP A 746 16.44 30.38 -9.41
CA ASP A 746 16.94 29.50 -8.36
C ASP A 746 15.95 29.46 -7.19
N VAL A 747 15.35 28.30 -6.91
CA VAL A 747 14.47 28.12 -5.75
C VAL A 747 15.28 27.57 -4.56
N ILE A 748 15.31 28.32 -3.47
CA ILE A 748 16.01 27.96 -2.23
C ILE A 748 14.97 27.69 -1.14
N MET A 749 14.80 26.44 -0.76
CA MET A 749 13.83 26.05 0.28
C MET A 749 14.43 26.22 1.68
N GLY A 750 13.91 27.18 2.44
CA GLY A 750 14.40 27.49 3.78
C GLY A 750 13.86 28.80 4.38
N ASP A 751 14.16 29.00 5.66
CA ASP A 751 13.79 30.22 6.40
C ASP A 751 14.88 31.28 6.22
N GLY A 752 14.54 32.39 5.56
CA GLY A 752 15.48 33.48 5.26
C GLY A 752 15.36 34.65 6.23
N SER A 753 16.48 35.09 6.78
CA SER A 753 16.58 36.27 7.66
C SER A 753 17.78 37.15 7.30
N PHE A 754 17.67 38.45 7.53
CA PHE A 754 18.77 39.39 7.27
C PHE A 754 19.91 39.19 8.26
N VAL A 755 21.14 39.18 7.73
CA VAL A 755 22.39 39.16 8.51
C VAL A 755 23.33 40.32 8.13
N GLY A 756 22.82 41.25 7.32
CA GLY A 756 23.49 42.46 6.86
C GLY A 756 22.72 43.08 5.69
N GLU A 757 23.09 44.31 5.30
CA GLU A 757 22.34 45.19 4.39
C GLU A 757 21.80 44.49 3.12
N LYS A 758 22.63 43.65 2.49
CA LYS A 758 22.26 42.94 1.25
C LYS A 758 22.53 41.44 1.37
N LYS A 759 22.42 40.89 2.57
CA LYS A 759 22.78 39.51 2.90
C LYS A 759 21.67 38.81 3.65
N ILE A 760 21.28 37.65 3.16
CA ILE A 760 20.27 36.79 3.75
C ILE A 760 20.91 35.47 4.15
N LYS A 761 20.75 35.10 5.41
CA LYS A 761 21.02 33.75 5.90
C LYS A 761 19.76 32.92 5.74
N VAL A 762 19.90 31.79 5.04
CA VAL A 762 18.83 30.83 4.82
C VAL A 762 19.12 29.58 5.64
N LEU A 763 18.23 29.26 6.57
CA LEU A 763 18.18 27.97 7.25
C LEU A 763 17.46 27.00 6.32
N LEU A 764 18.19 26.07 5.71
CA LEU A 764 17.64 25.19 4.69
C LEU A 764 16.74 24.12 5.31
N ASN A 765 15.64 23.78 4.63
CA ASN A 765 14.69 22.78 5.12
C ASN A 765 15.31 21.38 5.28
N ASN A 766 16.32 21.05 4.46
CA ASN A 766 17.08 19.80 4.55
C ASN A 766 18.24 19.83 5.57
N GLY A 767 18.28 20.86 6.41
CA GLY A 767 19.32 21.09 7.41
C GLY A 767 20.54 21.83 6.87
N GLY A 768 21.12 22.68 7.72
CA GLY A 768 22.27 23.52 7.41
C GLY A 768 21.89 24.97 7.11
N GLU A 769 22.90 25.77 6.80
CA GLU A 769 22.75 27.20 6.54
C GLU A 769 23.47 27.60 5.24
N LYS A 770 22.87 28.56 4.52
CA LYS A 770 23.44 29.18 3.33
C LYS A 770 23.35 30.69 3.47
N GLU A 771 24.46 31.40 3.25
CA GLU A 771 24.44 32.86 3.10
C GLU A 771 24.39 33.20 1.62
N VAL A 772 23.45 34.06 1.25
CA VAL A 772 23.28 34.62 -0.10
C VAL A 772 23.26 36.13 -0.04
N SER A 773 23.63 36.78 -1.13
CA SER A 773 23.53 38.24 -1.26
C SER A 773 22.88 38.63 -2.58
N ALA A 774 22.28 39.82 -2.63
CA ALA A 774 21.76 40.36 -3.88
C ALA A 774 21.80 41.87 -3.97
N ASP A 775 21.84 42.39 -5.21
CA ASP A 775 21.76 43.83 -5.46
C ASP A 775 20.39 44.39 -5.06
N GLN A 776 19.31 43.68 -5.38
CA GLN A 776 17.93 44.03 -5.03
C GLN A 776 17.23 42.90 -4.27
N ILE A 777 16.47 43.24 -3.23
CA ILE A 777 15.73 42.27 -2.40
C ILE A 777 14.25 42.65 -2.34
N PHE A 778 13.37 41.69 -2.61
CA PHE A 778 11.92 41.85 -2.54
C PHE A 778 11.34 40.98 -1.43
N ILE A 779 10.83 41.59 -0.37
CA ILE A 779 10.20 40.92 0.77
C ILE A 779 8.72 40.65 0.43
N ASN A 780 8.34 39.38 0.32
CA ASN A 780 6.96 38.90 0.10
C ASN A 780 6.62 37.76 1.06
N VAL A 781 6.74 38.04 2.36
CA VAL A 781 6.53 37.03 3.42
C VAL A 781 5.07 36.89 3.84
N GLY A 782 4.19 37.73 3.31
CA GLY A 782 2.75 37.72 3.59
C GLY A 782 2.41 37.90 5.08
N GLU A 783 1.24 37.38 5.47
CA GLU A 783 0.71 37.39 6.83
C GLU A 783 0.24 36.00 7.25
N ARG A 784 0.07 35.79 8.56
CA ARG A 784 -0.50 34.58 9.18
C ARG A 784 -1.71 34.91 10.06
N PRO A 785 -2.63 33.95 10.32
CA PRO A 785 -3.74 34.17 11.24
C PRO A 785 -3.27 34.59 12.64
N SER A 786 -3.95 35.56 13.23
CA SER A 786 -3.72 35.97 14.62
C SER A 786 -4.33 34.95 15.59
N ARG A 787 -3.53 34.46 16.54
CA ARG A 787 -4.02 33.63 17.65
C ARG A 787 -4.44 34.57 18.80
N PRO A 788 -5.70 34.56 19.24
CA PRO A 788 -6.14 35.35 20.38
C PRO A 788 -5.65 34.73 21.70
N ASP A 789 -5.38 35.57 22.70
CA ASP A 789 -5.09 35.15 24.06
C ASP A 789 -6.40 34.93 24.82
N ILE A 790 -6.80 33.66 24.98
CA ILE A 790 -8.07 33.26 25.61
C ILE A 790 -7.77 32.14 26.61
N THR A 791 -8.16 32.33 27.86
CA THR A 791 -8.00 31.32 28.92
C THR A 791 -8.68 30.00 28.52
N GLY A 792 -7.92 28.90 28.62
CA GLY A 792 -8.38 27.54 28.29
C GLY A 792 -8.37 27.18 26.81
N LEU A 793 -7.92 28.08 25.92
CA LEU A 793 -7.75 27.76 24.49
C LEU A 793 -6.69 26.68 24.25
N ASP A 794 -5.60 26.68 25.02
CA ASP A 794 -4.51 25.71 24.90
C ASP A 794 -4.90 24.32 25.46
N ASP A 795 -5.97 24.25 26.26
CA ASP A 795 -6.52 22.99 26.79
C ASP A 795 -7.39 22.27 25.74
N VAL A 796 -7.79 22.95 24.66
CA VAL A 796 -8.52 22.33 23.55
C VAL A 796 -7.54 21.54 22.68
N HIS A 797 -7.88 20.28 22.41
CA HIS A 797 -7.07 19.42 21.55
C HIS A 797 -6.73 20.12 20.21
N PRO A 798 -5.44 20.23 19.81
CA PRO A 798 -5.02 21.02 18.65
C PRO A 798 -5.74 20.67 17.34
N ALA A 799 -6.04 19.38 17.11
CA ALA A 799 -6.78 18.94 15.91
C ALA A 799 -8.22 19.50 15.81
N ARG A 800 -8.77 20.04 16.90
CA ARG A 800 -10.09 20.68 16.95
C ARG A 800 -10.03 22.19 16.86
N VAL A 801 -8.82 22.78 16.85
CA VAL A 801 -8.61 24.22 16.72
C VAL A 801 -8.12 24.51 15.30
N LEU A 802 -8.99 25.11 14.51
CA LEU A 802 -8.73 25.56 13.15
C LEU A 802 -8.41 27.05 13.16
N ASN A 803 -7.66 27.52 12.16
CA ASN A 803 -7.42 28.93 11.93
C ASN A 803 -7.87 29.34 10.53
N SER A 804 -8.24 30.61 10.38
CA SER A 804 -8.56 31.21 9.09
C SER A 804 -8.43 32.71 9.19
N THR A 805 -8.52 33.37 8.06
CA THR A 805 -8.57 34.83 7.96
C THR A 805 -9.94 35.32 7.47
N THR A 806 -10.87 34.39 7.25
CA THR A 806 -12.26 34.64 6.89
C THR A 806 -13.19 33.73 7.68
N ILE A 807 -14.12 34.35 8.42
CA ILE A 807 -15.11 33.64 9.24
C ILE A 807 -16.42 33.39 8.50
N MET A 808 -16.82 34.31 7.61
CA MET A 808 -18.12 34.24 6.92
C MET A 808 -18.12 33.13 5.87
N GLU A 809 -17.10 33.08 5.01
CA GLU A 809 -16.98 32.06 3.97
C GLU A 809 -16.90 30.64 4.54
N LEU A 810 -16.07 30.42 5.57
CA LEU A 810 -15.91 29.10 6.17
C LEU A 810 -17.11 28.71 7.05
N GLY A 811 -17.71 29.66 7.77
CA GLY A 811 -18.91 29.40 8.56
C GLY A 811 -20.07 28.93 7.66
N GLU A 812 -20.27 29.61 6.54
CA GLU A 812 -21.29 29.22 5.56
C GLU A 812 -20.96 27.89 4.86
N LEU A 813 -19.70 27.69 4.47
CA LEU A 813 -19.23 26.43 3.91
C LEU A 813 -19.57 25.24 4.81
N PHE A 814 -19.15 25.28 6.08
CA PHE A 814 -19.39 24.17 7.01
C PHE A 814 -20.87 24.00 7.30
N ARG A 815 -21.65 25.10 7.36
CA ARG A 815 -23.11 25.02 7.48
C ARG A 815 -23.73 24.24 6.31
N ARG A 816 -23.30 24.52 5.08
CA ARG A 816 -23.79 23.85 3.87
C ARG A 816 -23.38 22.38 3.78
N LEU A 817 -22.21 22.04 4.34
CA LEU A 817 -21.73 20.66 4.46
C LEU A 817 -22.36 19.91 5.66
N GLY A 818 -23.24 20.55 6.43
CA GLY A 818 -24.07 19.89 7.44
C GLY A 818 -23.76 20.24 8.90
N SER A 819 -22.77 21.09 9.18
CA SER A 819 -22.47 21.50 10.56
C SER A 819 -23.53 22.46 11.13
N GLU A 820 -23.71 22.42 12.45
CA GLU A 820 -24.29 23.53 13.20
C GLU A 820 -23.19 24.56 13.46
N VAL A 821 -23.45 25.81 13.12
CA VAL A 821 -22.42 26.86 13.14
C VAL A 821 -22.91 28.02 13.99
N THR A 822 -22.07 28.44 14.93
CA THR A 822 -22.24 29.64 15.74
C THR A 822 -21.07 30.58 15.52
N VAL A 823 -21.37 31.82 15.14
CA VAL A 823 -20.39 32.90 14.95
C VAL A 823 -20.46 33.84 16.14
N ILE A 824 -19.30 34.09 16.77
CA ILE A 824 -19.16 35.05 17.86
C ILE A 824 -18.35 36.25 17.34
N GLN A 825 -18.97 37.43 17.34
CA GLN A 825 -18.42 38.64 16.74
C GLN A 825 -18.43 39.78 17.76
N ARG A 826 -17.25 40.35 18.02
CA ARG A 826 -17.09 41.48 18.95
C ARG A 826 -17.72 42.78 18.44
N ALA A 827 -17.75 42.98 17.12
CA ALA A 827 -18.31 44.18 16.52
C ALA A 827 -19.85 44.19 16.58
N LYS A 828 -20.44 45.38 16.41
CA LYS A 828 -21.90 45.59 16.36
C LYS A 828 -22.56 45.00 15.12
N GLN A 829 -21.78 44.66 14.09
CA GLN A 829 -22.24 44.05 12.84
C GLN A 829 -21.20 43.06 12.29
N LEU A 830 -21.65 42.20 11.39
CA LEU A 830 -20.78 41.46 10.48
C LEU A 830 -20.12 42.45 9.51
N VAL A 831 -19.00 42.06 8.90
CA VAL A 831 -18.29 42.88 7.90
C VAL A 831 -18.22 44.37 8.30
N PRO A 832 -17.50 44.73 9.39
CA PRO A 832 -17.59 46.07 9.98
C PRO A 832 -17.13 47.22 9.07
N ARG A 833 -16.49 46.89 7.95
CA ARG A 833 -16.10 47.85 6.90
C ARG A 833 -17.23 48.18 5.93
N GLU A 834 -18.30 47.38 5.87
CA GLU A 834 -19.44 47.64 5.00
C GLU A 834 -20.44 48.63 5.58
N ASP A 835 -21.27 49.18 4.69
CA ASP A 835 -22.47 49.92 5.09
C ASP A 835 -23.44 49.01 5.88
N ALA A 836 -24.19 49.63 6.80
CA ALA A 836 -24.98 48.91 7.79
C ALA A 836 -26.14 48.09 7.19
N ASP A 837 -26.73 48.57 6.10
CA ASP A 837 -27.78 47.90 5.33
C ASP A 837 -27.26 46.64 4.62
N VAL A 838 -26.09 46.71 3.99
CA VAL A 838 -25.41 45.56 3.37
C VAL A 838 -25.05 44.51 4.43
N ALA A 839 -24.44 44.94 5.53
CA ALA A 839 -24.06 44.06 6.64
C ALA A 839 -25.28 43.38 7.28
N LYS A 840 -26.41 44.12 7.40
CA LYS A 840 -27.68 43.58 7.88
C LYS A 840 -28.26 42.55 6.92
N CYS A 841 -28.23 42.81 5.61
CA CYS A 841 -28.74 41.86 4.63
C CYS A 841 -27.94 40.55 4.64
N LEU A 842 -26.61 40.62 4.74
CA LEU A 842 -25.77 39.43 4.90
C LEU A 842 -26.10 38.66 6.19
N LEU A 843 -26.28 39.36 7.32
CA LEU A 843 -26.69 38.75 8.57
C LEU A 843 -28.02 38.00 8.44
N ASP A 844 -29.02 38.65 7.85
CA ASP A 844 -30.36 38.08 7.67
C ASP A 844 -30.28 36.83 6.78
N ILE A 845 -29.44 36.80 5.75
CA ILE A 845 -29.21 35.62 4.90
C ILE A 845 -28.54 34.47 5.67
N LEU A 846 -27.46 34.74 6.41
CA LEU A 846 -26.77 33.69 7.18
C LEU A 846 -27.68 33.08 8.25
N GLN A 847 -28.53 33.88 8.88
CA GLN A 847 -29.54 33.41 9.83
C GLN A 847 -30.62 32.56 9.16
N GLN A 848 -31.08 32.93 7.96
CA GLN A 848 -32.00 32.10 7.16
C GLN A 848 -31.39 30.74 6.80
N ASP A 849 -30.08 30.68 6.55
CA ASP A 849 -29.36 29.43 6.31
C ASP A 849 -29.10 28.62 7.61
N GLY A 850 -29.53 29.14 8.77
CA GLY A 850 -29.50 28.49 10.07
C GLY A 850 -28.18 28.63 10.82
N ILE A 851 -27.42 29.70 10.55
CA ILE A 851 -26.22 30.05 11.32
C ILE A 851 -26.63 30.94 12.50
N THR A 852 -26.21 30.59 13.71
CA THR A 852 -26.40 31.43 14.89
C THR A 852 -25.31 32.50 14.95
N VAL A 853 -25.67 33.76 15.18
CA VAL A 853 -24.71 34.88 15.23
C VAL A 853 -24.89 35.68 16.52
N HIS A 854 -23.82 35.77 17.32
CA HIS A 854 -23.73 36.62 18.51
C HIS A 854 -22.89 37.87 18.19
N LEU A 855 -23.55 39.00 17.95
CA LEU A 855 -22.92 40.30 17.76
C LEU A 855 -22.60 40.96 19.10
N SER A 856 -21.71 41.96 19.10
CA SER A 856 -21.28 42.68 20.30
C SER A 856 -20.88 41.76 21.46
N SER A 857 -20.27 40.61 21.14
CA SER A 857 -20.04 39.53 22.09
C SER A 857 -18.55 39.15 22.14
N THR A 858 -18.05 38.87 23.34
CA THR A 858 -16.64 38.51 23.58
C THR A 858 -16.53 37.14 24.23
N VAL A 859 -15.51 36.38 23.83
CA VAL A 859 -15.16 35.11 24.50
C VAL A 859 -14.37 35.44 25.76
N ASN A 860 -14.78 34.87 26.89
CA ASN A 860 -14.11 35.04 28.18
C ASN A 860 -13.13 33.88 28.46
N SER A 861 -13.61 32.65 28.29
CA SER A 861 -12.83 31.43 28.56
C SER A 861 -13.39 30.25 27.79
N ILE A 862 -12.56 29.23 27.63
CA ILE A 862 -12.93 27.93 27.08
C ILE A 862 -12.68 26.87 28.16
N SER A 863 -13.60 25.94 28.31
CA SER A 863 -13.51 24.84 29.29
C SER A 863 -13.93 23.53 28.64
N ALA A 864 -13.65 22.41 29.33
CA ALA A 864 -14.15 21.10 28.89
C ALA A 864 -15.68 21.10 28.89
N SER A 865 -16.28 20.50 27.84
CA SER A 865 -17.73 20.41 27.77
C SER A 865 -18.28 19.48 28.86
N LYS A 866 -19.47 19.81 29.36
CA LYS A 866 -20.27 18.93 30.23
C LYS A 866 -21.07 17.89 29.44
N ASP A 867 -21.21 18.08 28.13
CA ASP A 867 -21.94 17.18 27.24
C ASP A 867 -20.96 16.25 26.50
N THR A 868 -21.21 14.95 26.59
CA THR A 868 -20.47 13.89 25.90
C THR A 868 -20.43 14.01 24.37
N LYS A 869 -21.36 14.75 23.76
CA LYS A 869 -21.42 14.97 22.30
C LYS A 869 -20.55 16.14 21.82
N THR A 870 -20.08 16.98 22.74
CA THR A 870 -19.28 18.16 22.43
C THR A 870 -17.92 18.09 23.14
N SER A 871 -16.96 18.86 22.63
CA SER A 871 -15.56 18.75 23.05
C SER A 871 -15.18 19.82 24.07
N PHE A 872 -15.73 21.02 23.91
CA PHE A 872 -15.47 22.17 24.75
C PHE A 872 -16.73 23.02 24.89
N ALA A 873 -16.75 23.85 25.92
CA ALA A 873 -17.73 24.89 26.14
C ALA A 873 -17.04 26.26 26.14
N VAL A 874 -17.64 27.22 25.44
CA VAL A 874 -17.13 28.58 25.29
C VAL A 874 -18.02 29.51 26.09
N SER A 875 -17.45 30.12 27.13
CA SER A 875 -18.12 31.18 27.88
C SER A 875 -18.04 32.48 27.08
N ILE A 876 -19.21 33.04 26.78
CA ILE A 876 -19.33 34.30 26.03
C ILE A 876 -20.09 35.34 26.83
N LYS A 877 -19.57 36.57 26.82
CA LYS A 877 -20.27 37.75 27.32
C LYS A 877 -21.01 38.42 26.17
N THR A 878 -22.33 38.42 26.26
CA THR A 878 -23.22 39.06 25.28
C THR A 878 -23.86 40.33 25.88
N PRO A 879 -24.52 41.19 25.09
CA PRO A 879 -25.29 42.30 25.63
C PRO A 879 -26.39 41.88 26.62
N GLY A 880 -26.89 40.64 26.53
CA GLY A 880 -27.90 40.08 27.42
C GLY A 880 -27.37 39.41 28.69
N GLY A 881 -26.04 39.40 28.89
CA GLY A 881 -25.38 38.70 29.98
C GLY A 881 -24.42 37.61 29.52
N GLU A 882 -23.89 36.84 30.46
CA GLU A 882 -23.02 35.70 30.18
C GLU A 882 -23.85 34.47 29.76
N THR A 883 -23.36 33.76 28.76
CA THR A 883 -23.94 32.50 28.29
C THR A 883 -22.82 31.55 27.81
N GLU A 884 -23.17 30.30 27.54
CA GLU A 884 -22.25 29.25 27.17
C GLU A 884 -22.66 28.62 25.83
N VAL A 885 -21.69 28.41 24.94
CA VAL A 885 -21.88 27.74 23.65
C VAL A 885 -20.96 26.53 23.60
N SER A 886 -21.50 25.33 23.38
CA SER A 886 -20.71 24.10 23.27
C SER A 886 -20.43 23.73 21.82
N GLY A 887 -19.27 23.11 21.56
CA GLY A 887 -18.87 22.75 20.19
C GLY A 887 -17.86 21.60 20.11
N THR A 888 -17.69 21.05 18.90
CA THR A 888 -16.70 20.01 18.62
C THR A 888 -15.42 20.56 18.00
N HIS A 889 -15.52 21.66 17.25
CA HIS A 889 -14.40 22.31 16.56
C HIS A 889 -14.50 23.83 16.72
N LEU A 890 -13.36 24.48 16.90
CA LEU A 890 -13.23 25.93 17.04
C LEU A 890 -12.50 26.50 15.81
N LEU A 891 -13.09 27.50 15.17
CA LEU A 891 -12.42 28.24 14.09
C LEU A 891 -12.01 29.63 14.58
N LEU A 892 -10.70 29.86 14.66
CA LEU A 892 -10.13 31.15 15.02
C LEU A 892 -9.90 32.00 13.76
N ALA A 893 -10.75 33.01 13.58
CA ALA A 893 -10.67 33.95 12.47
C ALA A 893 -10.66 35.41 12.97
N THR A 894 -9.72 35.70 13.86
CA THR A 894 -9.67 36.97 14.63
C THR A 894 -8.84 38.08 13.99
N GLY A 895 -8.19 37.80 12.85
CA GLY A 895 -7.37 38.75 12.12
C GLY A 895 -6.09 38.12 11.58
N ARG A 896 -5.19 38.97 11.07
CA ARG A 896 -3.92 38.59 10.45
C ARG A 896 -2.78 39.42 11.05
N ILE A 897 -1.59 38.85 11.09
CA ILE A 897 -0.34 39.52 11.49
C ILE A 897 0.76 39.26 10.44
N PRO A 898 1.61 40.25 10.12
CA PRO A 898 2.66 40.10 9.11
C PRO A 898 3.79 39.19 9.59
N ASN A 899 4.37 38.41 8.67
CA ASN A 899 5.47 37.47 8.96
C ASN A 899 6.85 38.14 9.02
N THR A 900 6.89 39.38 9.50
CA THR A 900 8.08 40.24 9.51
C THR A 900 8.97 40.05 10.73
N ASP A 901 8.43 39.44 11.78
CA ASP A 901 9.11 39.14 13.05
C ASP A 901 10.28 38.16 12.90
N SER A 902 10.21 37.26 11.91
CA SER A 902 11.28 36.29 11.63
C SER A 902 12.44 36.84 10.77
N LEU A 903 12.34 38.06 10.23
CA LEU A 903 13.27 38.54 9.20
C LEU A 903 14.50 39.26 9.73
N ASN A 904 14.55 39.60 11.02
CA ASN A 904 15.63 40.38 11.62
C ASN A 904 15.82 41.77 10.95
N LEU A 905 14.71 42.49 10.73
CA LEU A 905 14.69 43.77 10.00
C LEU A 905 15.53 44.89 10.63
N SER A 906 15.85 44.79 11.92
CA SER A 906 16.69 45.77 12.63
C SER A 906 18.13 45.81 12.14
N GLU A 907 18.65 44.72 11.55
CA GLU A 907 20.01 44.68 10.99
C GLU A 907 20.17 45.50 9.70
N VAL A 908 19.06 45.92 9.09
CA VAL A 908 19.04 46.60 7.79
C VAL A 908 18.24 47.90 7.81
N ASP A 909 17.98 48.45 9.00
CA ASP A 909 17.26 49.72 9.22
C ASP A 909 15.89 49.82 8.50
N ILE A 910 15.20 48.68 8.32
CA ILE A 910 13.85 48.63 7.76
C ILE A 910 12.82 48.95 8.85
N LYS A 911 12.07 50.04 8.67
CA LYS A 911 11.04 50.48 9.63
C LYS A 911 9.73 49.72 9.45
N THR A 912 9.07 49.42 10.57
CA THR A 912 7.74 48.82 10.61
C THR A 912 6.74 49.73 11.34
N THR A 913 5.45 49.55 11.04
CA THR A 913 4.35 50.14 11.81
C THR A 913 4.22 49.45 13.18
N PRO A 914 3.48 50.02 14.15
CA PRO A 914 3.23 49.36 15.43
C PRO A 914 2.55 47.98 15.34
N ARG A 915 1.95 47.64 14.19
CA ARG A 915 1.34 46.32 13.92
C ARG A 915 2.28 45.35 13.19
N GLY A 916 3.53 45.75 12.94
CA GLY A 916 4.56 44.91 12.33
C GLY A 916 4.67 45.00 10.81
N HIS A 917 3.80 45.75 10.12
CA HIS A 917 3.88 45.92 8.66
C HIS A 917 5.08 46.77 8.25
N ILE A 918 5.76 46.41 7.15
CA ILE A 918 6.90 47.16 6.61
C ILE A 918 6.41 48.48 6.01
N ILE A 919 7.04 49.60 6.39
CA ILE A 919 6.74 50.91 5.83
C ILE A 919 7.43 51.03 4.46
N VAL A 920 6.65 51.37 3.43
CA VAL A 920 7.12 51.57 2.06
C VAL A 920 6.70 52.92 1.50
N ASP A 921 7.41 53.38 0.47
CA ASP A 921 7.01 54.51 -0.36
C ASP A 921 5.99 54.11 -1.45
N ASP A 922 5.60 55.08 -2.27
CA ASP A 922 4.63 54.89 -3.35
C ASP A 922 5.05 53.86 -4.42
N LYS A 923 6.34 53.52 -4.48
CA LYS A 923 6.94 52.55 -5.39
C LYS A 923 7.31 51.23 -4.70
N LEU A 924 6.80 51.02 -3.48
CA LEU A 924 7.01 49.82 -2.67
C LEU A 924 8.44 49.68 -2.10
N GLN A 925 9.24 50.76 -2.15
CA GLN A 925 10.59 50.76 -1.60
C GLN A 925 10.55 50.99 -0.08
N THR A 926 11.33 50.20 0.67
CA THR A 926 11.45 50.34 2.12
C THR A 926 12.34 51.53 2.51
N THR A 927 12.60 51.72 3.81
CA THR A 927 13.59 52.70 4.28
C THR A 927 15.03 52.33 3.92
N ALA A 928 15.30 51.08 3.55
CA ALA A 928 16.59 50.62 3.07
C ALA A 928 16.67 50.71 1.53
N SER A 929 17.84 51.11 1.02
CA SER A 929 18.05 51.24 -0.43
C SER A 929 18.03 49.88 -1.13
N ASP A 930 17.40 49.80 -2.30
CA ASP A 930 17.25 48.58 -3.11
C ASP A 930 16.52 47.40 -2.44
N ILE A 931 15.86 47.62 -1.30
CA ILE A 931 14.99 46.65 -0.65
C ILE A 931 13.54 47.12 -0.73
N TYR A 932 12.69 46.23 -1.22
CA TYR A 932 11.26 46.47 -1.48
C TYR A 932 10.41 45.50 -0.67
N ALA A 933 9.19 45.90 -0.30
CA ALA A 933 8.23 45.00 0.34
C ALA A 933 6.92 44.99 -0.46
N ILE A 934 6.42 43.80 -0.77
CA ILE A 934 5.29 43.57 -1.69
C ILE A 934 4.31 42.55 -1.11
N GLY A 935 3.02 42.68 -1.44
CA GLY A 935 1.95 41.87 -0.86
C GLY A 935 1.67 42.23 0.60
N ASP A 936 0.99 41.32 1.31
CA ASP A 936 0.37 41.65 2.61
C ASP A 936 1.34 42.17 3.69
N CYS A 937 2.65 41.93 3.58
CA CYS A 937 3.61 42.32 4.62
C CYS A 937 3.88 43.83 4.73
N HIS A 938 3.61 44.63 3.68
CA HIS A 938 3.70 46.10 3.77
C HIS A 938 2.40 46.76 4.25
N GLY A 939 1.31 45.99 4.32
CA GLY A 939 0.01 46.43 4.82
C GLY A 939 -0.95 46.82 3.69
N GLY A 940 -1.91 47.70 4.00
CA GLY A 940 -2.99 48.06 3.08
C GLY A 940 -4.08 46.98 2.99
N ALA A 941 -4.69 46.87 1.82
CA ALA A 941 -5.74 45.88 1.55
C ALA A 941 -5.12 44.52 1.22
N ALA A 942 -5.18 43.58 2.16
CA ALA A 942 -4.61 42.23 2.04
C ALA A 942 -5.44 41.31 1.10
N PHE A 943 -5.40 41.60 -0.19
CA PHE A 943 -6.05 40.82 -1.23
C PHE A 943 -5.07 40.35 -2.30
N THR A 944 -5.30 39.16 -2.85
CA THR A 944 -4.46 38.57 -3.91
C THR A 944 -4.28 39.48 -5.12
N HIS A 945 -5.32 40.18 -5.56
CA HIS A 945 -5.22 41.10 -6.70
C HIS A 945 -4.41 42.35 -6.39
N MET A 946 -4.34 42.78 -5.13
CA MET A 946 -3.46 43.86 -4.68
C MET A 946 -2.00 43.39 -4.70
N SER A 947 -1.75 42.18 -4.22
CA SER A 947 -0.43 41.53 -4.37
C SER A 947 -0.04 41.40 -5.85
N TYR A 948 -0.94 41.02 -6.75
CA TYR A 948 -0.63 41.05 -8.19
C TYR A 948 -0.37 42.47 -8.72
N ASP A 949 -1.07 43.49 -8.23
CA ASP A 949 -0.81 44.88 -8.63
C ASP A 949 0.57 45.35 -8.17
N ASP A 950 1.00 45.00 -6.96
CA ASP A 950 2.35 45.29 -6.49
C ASP A 950 3.41 44.73 -7.45
N SER A 951 3.20 43.52 -7.99
CA SER A 951 4.10 42.97 -9.00
C SER A 951 4.10 43.76 -10.31
N ARG A 952 2.95 44.32 -10.72
CA ARG A 952 2.86 45.22 -11.89
C ARG A 952 3.59 46.53 -11.62
N ILE A 953 3.46 47.10 -10.42
CA ILE A 953 4.19 48.31 -10.01
C ILE A 953 5.70 48.07 -10.06
N ILE A 954 6.18 46.96 -9.48
CA ILE A 954 7.60 46.57 -9.54
C ILE A 954 8.05 46.37 -10.99
N HIS A 955 7.29 45.61 -11.79
CA HIS A 955 7.60 45.35 -13.18
C HIS A 955 7.75 46.65 -13.98
N THR A 956 6.77 47.55 -13.89
CA THR A 956 6.77 48.83 -14.63
C THR A 956 7.89 49.77 -14.19
N ASN A 957 8.24 49.79 -12.91
CA ASN A 957 9.22 50.75 -12.39
C ASN A 957 10.67 50.25 -12.43
N LEU A 958 10.92 48.94 -12.33
CA LEU A 958 12.25 48.38 -12.04
C LEU A 958 12.74 47.30 -13.00
N VAL A 959 11.87 46.63 -13.76
CA VAL A 959 12.29 45.58 -14.70
C VAL A 959 12.68 46.22 -16.04
N PRO A 960 13.93 46.04 -16.54
CA PRO A 960 14.34 46.57 -17.83
C PRO A 960 13.52 45.95 -18.98
N GLU A 961 13.07 46.76 -19.93
CA GLU A 961 12.43 46.26 -21.16
C GLU A 961 13.45 45.44 -21.97
N ALA A 962 13.37 44.11 -21.91
CA ALA A 962 13.97 43.27 -22.95
C ALA A 962 13.18 43.52 -24.25
N MET A 963 13.90 43.95 -25.28
CA MET A 963 13.42 44.31 -26.62
C MET A 963 12.22 43.48 -27.11
N SER A 964 11.25 44.20 -27.70
CA SER A 964 10.14 43.72 -28.55
C SER A 964 8.82 43.36 -27.85
N SER A 965 7.93 44.34 -27.71
CA SER A 965 6.51 44.07 -27.95
C SER A 965 5.84 45.23 -28.70
N THR A 966 5.10 44.88 -29.75
CA THR A 966 4.25 45.73 -30.61
C THR A 966 3.03 46.32 -29.90
N THR A 967 3.05 46.36 -28.57
CA THR A 967 1.99 46.88 -27.71
C THR A 967 2.36 48.30 -27.29
N PRO A 968 1.46 49.30 -27.43
CA PRO A 968 1.72 50.64 -26.91
C PRO A 968 2.07 50.54 -25.43
N ALA A 969 3.20 51.14 -25.02
CA ALA A 969 3.52 51.32 -23.61
C ALA A 969 2.31 51.97 -22.93
N MET A 970 1.78 51.32 -21.89
CA MET A 970 0.77 51.93 -21.02
C MET A 970 1.27 53.32 -20.63
N PRO A 971 0.44 54.39 -20.63
CA PRO A 971 0.90 55.73 -20.27
C PRO A 971 1.60 55.72 -18.91
N THR A 972 2.93 55.75 -18.92
CA THR A 972 3.86 55.48 -17.82
C THR A 972 4.15 56.71 -16.97
N THR A 973 3.12 57.47 -16.59
CA THR A 973 3.27 58.47 -15.54
C THR A 973 3.06 57.83 -14.17
N LYS A 974 4.04 57.01 -13.78
CA LYS A 974 4.33 56.41 -12.45
C LYS A 974 3.26 55.46 -11.89
N ALA A 975 3.41 54.16 -12.15
CA ALA A 975 2.69 53.12 -11.41
C ALA A 975 2.99 53.27 -9.90
N SER A 976 1.96 53.51 -9.09
CA SER A 976 2.04 53.76 -7.65
C SER A 976 0.83 53.17 -6.95
N ILE A 977 1.00 52.76 -5.69
CA ILE A 977 -0.07 52.29 -4.81
C ILE A 977 -1.18 53.35 -4.60
N SER A 978 -0.87 54.63 -4.78
CA SER A 978 -1.82 55.74 -4.58
C SER A 978 -2.86 55.89 -5.70
N ARG A 979 -2.75 55.11 -6.79
CA ARG A 979 -3.66 55.16 -7.95
C ARG A 979 -4.81 54.14 -7.89
N ILE A 980 -4.84 53.27 -6.88
CA ILE A 980 -5.60 52.02 -6.96
C ILE A 980 -7.05 52.18 -6.50
N LEU A 981 -7.98 52.01 -7.45
CA LEU A 981 -9.35 51.64 -7.15
C LEU A 981 -9.34 50.19 -6.64
N THR A 982 -9.53 49.99 -5.34
CA THR A 982 -9.42 48.67 -4.70
C THR A 982 -10.77 47.95 -4.71
N PRO A 983 -10.97 46.91 -5.54
CA PRO A 983 -12.13 46.05 -5.43
C PRO A 983 -11.94 45.04 -4.29
N TYR A 984 -13.02 44.44 -3.81
CA TYR A 984 -12.92 43.19 -3.08
C TYR A 984 -14.15 42.30 -3.28
N VAL A 985 -13.95 41.00 -3.09
CA VAL A 985 -15.03 40.01 -3.14
C VAL A 985 -14.92 39.09 -1.93
N MET A 986 -16.02 38.95 -1.21
CA MET A 986 -16.24 37.89 -0.24
C MET A 986 -17.12 36.82 -0.89
N TYR A 987 -16.61 35.59 -0.91
CA TYR A 987 -17.22 34.46 -1.62
C TYR A 987 -18.19 33.68 -0.72
N THR A 988 -18.97 34.40 0.08
CA THR A 988 -20.23 33.84 0.60
C THR A 988 -21.15 33.50 -0.58
N ASP A 989 -22.25 32.79 -0.32
CA ASP A 989 -23.26 32.55 -1.35
C ASP A 989 -24.66 32.99 -0.87
N PRO A 990 -25.10 34.20 -1.26
CA PRO A 990 -24.61 35.01 -2.37
C PRO A 990 -23.27 35.73 -2.11
N GLN A 991 -22.54 36.03 -3.18
CA GLN A 991 -21.25 36.71 -3.13
C GLN A 991 -21.44 38.19 -2.79
N LEU A 992 -20.52 38.77 -2.03
CA LEU A 992 -20.45 40.20 -1.76
C LEU A 992 -19.26 40.80 -2.51
N GLY A 993 -19.52 41.51 -3.60
CA GLY A 993 -18.55 42.30 -4.33
C GLY A 993 -18.67 43.79 -3.99
N HIS A 994 -17.55 44.49 -3.80
CA HIS A 994 -17.54 45.93 -3.56
C HIS A 994 -16.36 46.62 -4.26
N VAL A 995 -16.57 47.86 -4.68
CA VAL A 995 -15.54 48.75 -5.21
C VAL A 995 -15.86 50.22 -4.88
N GLY A 996 -14.82 51.01 -4.63
CA GLY A 996 -14.95 52.45 -4.41
C GLY A 996 -15.22 52.84 -2.95
N LEU A 997 -15.96 53.94 -2.76
CA LEU A 997 -16.26 54.51 -1.45
C LEU A 997 -17.60 53.97 -0.92
N HIS A 998 -17.66 53.70 0.38
CA HIS A 998 -18.92 53.39 1.04
C HIS A 998 -19.76 54.66 1.24
N ALA A 999 -21.09 54.53 1.26
CA ALA A 999 -21.99 55.68 1.42
C ALA A 999 -21.72 56.41 2.75
N ARG A 1000 -21.39 55.66 3.81
CA ARG A 1000 -21.03 56.21 5.13
C ARG A 1000 -19.75 57.06 5.15
N ASP A 1001 -18.82 56.83 4.22
CA ASP A 1001 -17.56 57.57 4.14
C ASP A 1001 -17.76 58.92 3.40
N LEU A 1002 -18.88 59.06 2.70
CA LEU A 1002 -19.24 60.21 1.88
C LEU A 1002 -20.17 61.22 2.58
N THR A 1003 -20.62 60.92 3.80
CA THR A 1003 -21.59 61.77 4.54
C THR A 1003 -21.08 63.18 4.83
N ASN A 1004 -19.76 63.38 4.93
CA ASN A 1004 -19.12 64.69 5.14
C ASN A 1004 -18.38 65.21 3.89
N SER A 1005 -18.64 64.62 2.72
CA SER A 1005 -18.03 65.03 1.46
C SER A 1005 -18.60 66.38 0.98
N SER A 1006 -17.79 67.16 0.27
CA SER A 1006 -18.27 68.37 -0.44
C SER A 1006 -19.01 68.04 -1.74
N ARG A 1007 -19.10 66.75 -2.11
CA ARG A 1007 -19.78 66.27 -3.32
C ARG A 1007 -21.29 66.19 -3.07
N GLU A 1008 -22.08 66.36 -4.13
CA GLU A 1008 -23.53 66.13 -4.08
C GLU A 1008 -23.77 64.63 -4.30
N VAL A 1009 -24.02 63.89 -3.22
CA VAL A 1009 -24.04 62.42 -3.24
C VAL A 1009 -25.47 61.89 -3.36
N LYS A 1010 -25.70 60.94 -4.26
CA LYS A 1010 -26.93 60.13 -4.35
C LYS A 1010 -26.60 58.65 -4.21
N THR A 1011 -27.50 57.89 -3.59
CA THR A 1011 -27.36 56.45 -3.43
C THR A 1011 -28.57 55.76 -4.06
N ALA A 1012 -28.33 54.72 -4.86
CA ALA A 1012 -29.35 53.84 -5.38
C ALA A 1012 -29.23 52.46 -4.73
N THR A 1013 -30.35 51.87 -4.30
CA THR A 1013 -30.38 50.55 -3.66
C THR A 1013 -31.52 49.70 -4.24
N MET A 1014 -31.18 48.56 -4.84
CA MET A 1014 -32.15 47.66 -5.47
C MET A 1014 -32.02 46.23 -4.92
N PRO A 1015 -33.09 45.62 -4.38
CA PRO A 1015 -33.09 44.22 -3.99
C PRO A 1015 -32.93 43.28 -5.19
N LEU A 1016 -32.24 42.15 -5.02
CA LEU A 1016 -32.06 41.14 -6.08
C LEU A 1016 -33.38 40.49 -6.53
N SER A 1017 -34.45 40.61 -5.74
CA SER A 1017 -35.80 40.19 -6.14
C SER A 1017 -36.40 41.00 -7.29
N TYR A 1018 -35.79 42.12 -7.69
CA TYR A 1018 -36.15 42.91 -8.87
C TYR A 1018 -35.31 42.55 -10.11
N VAL A 1019 -34.34 41.64 -9.96
CA VAL A 1019 -33.45 41.21 -11.05
C VAL A 1019 -34.02 39.96 -11.70
N ALA A 1020 -34.43 40.07 -12.96
CA ALA A 1020 -35.08 38.98 -13.70
C ALA A 1020 -34.26 37.69 -13.68
N ARG A 1021 -32.97 37.77 -14.00
CA ARG A 1021 -32.09 36.60 -13.99
C ARG A 1021 -31.97 35.94 -12.61
N ALA A 1022 -31.95 36.72 -11.54
CA ALA A 1022 -31.89 36.19 -10.18
C ALA A 1022 -33.18 35.43 -9.79
N LEU A 1023 -34.34 35.91 -10.26
CA LEU A 1023 -35.62 35.21 -10.10
C LEU A 1023 -35.66 33.90 -10.91
N GLU A 1024 -35.25 33.94 -12.18
CA GLU A 1024 -35.19 32.77 -13.07
C GLU A 1024 -34.31 31.65 -12.51
N THR A 1025 -33.21 32.00 -11.83
CA THR A 1025 -32.31 31.03 -11.20
C THR A 1025 -32.68 30.72 -9.75
N ALA A 1026 -33.81 31.21 -9.23
CA ALA A 1026 -34.24 31.06 -7.84
C ALA A 1026 -33.18 31.50 -6.80
N GLU A 1027 -32.40 32.55 -7.12
CA GLU A 1027 -31.43 33.18 -6.23
C GLU A 1027 -31.71 34.69 -6.00
N PRO A 1028 -32.92 35.09 -5.56
CA PRO A 1028 -33.31 36.50 -5.42
C PRO A 1028 -32.78 37.18 -4.15
N ARG A 1029 -31.96 36.50 -3.33
CA ARG A 1029 -31.47 37.02 -2.04
C ARG A 1029 -30.35 38.03 -2.28
N GLY A 1030 -30.39 39.15 -1.56
CA GLY A 1030 -29.34 40.18 -1.57
C GLY A 1030 -29.79 41.51 -2.17
N MET A 1031 -28.82 42.38 -2.49
CA MET A 1031 -29.04 43.73 -3.00
C MET A 1031 -27.90 44.21 -3.92
N MET A 1032 -28.19 45.17 -4.79
CA MET A 1032 -27.21 46.03 -5.46
C MET A 1032 -27.33 47.44 -4.90
N LYS A 1033 -26.19 48.09 -4.68
CA LYS A 1033 -26.11 49.44 -4.13
C LYS A 1033 -25.05 50.23 -4.89
N ALA A 1034 -25.37 51.44 -5.32
CA ALA A 1034 -24.43 52.34 -5.98
C ALA A 1034 -24.50 53.73 -5.35
N THR A 1035 -23.35 54.36 -5.17
CA THR A 1035 -23.24 55.75 -4.73
C THR A 1035 -22.57 56.57 -5.82
N VAL A 1036 -23.16 57.70 -6.17
CA VAL A 1036 -22.74 58.55 -7.29
C VAL A 1036 -22.64 60.01 -6.87
N ASP A 1037 -21.81 60.79 -7.58
CA ASP A 1037 -21.89 62.25 -7.57
C ASP A 1037 -23.00 62.69 -8.53
N ALA A 1038 -24.07 63.24 -7.99
CA ALA A 1038 -25.28 63.61 -8.72
C ALA A 1038 -25.04 64.68 -9.78
N LYS A 1039 -24.06 65.57 -9.57
CA LYS A 1039 -23.77 66.67 -10.47
C LYS A 1039 -22.92 66.22 -11.66
N THR A 1040 -21.91 65.39 -11.40
CA THR A 1040 -20.93 64.97 -12.41
C THR A 1040 -21.25 63.62 -13.04
N GLY A 1041 -22.17 62.85 -12.46
CA GLY A 1041 -22.49 61.49 -12.85
C GLY A 1041 -21.44 60.44 -12.49
N GLU A 1042 -20.37 60.83 -11.81
CA GLU A 1042 -19.29 59.93 -11.43
C GLU A 1042 -19.80 58.85 -10.46
N ILE A 1043 -19.48 57.59 -10.74
CA ILE A 1043 -19.74 56.49 -9.81
C ILE A 1043 -18.65 56.54 -8.74
N LEU A 1044 -19.06 56.71 -7.48
CA LEU A 1044 -18.17 56.84 -6.33
C LEU A 1044 -17.93 55.49 -5.63
N GLY A 1045 -18.94 54.62 -5.63
CA GLY A 1045 -18.84 53.28 -5.09
C GLY A 1045 -19.98 52.38 -5.52
N PHE A 1046 -19.76 51.08 -5.46
CA PHE A 1046 -20.72 50.06 -5.83
C PHE A 1046 -20.54 48.81 -4.96
N THR A 1047 -21.65 48.24 -4.52
CA THR A 1047 -21.72 46.97 -3.78
C THR A 1047 -22.77 46.09 -4.43
N CYS A 1048 -22.45 44.82 -4.67
CA CYS A 1048 -23.40 43.79 -5.04
C CYS A 1048 -23.28 42.61 -4.08
N LEU A 1049 -24.34 42.40 -3.29
CA LEU A 1049 -24.57 41.16 -2.57
C LEU A 1049 -25.56 40.33 -3.39
N GLY A 1050 -25.08 39.34 -4.15
CA GLY A 1050 -25.92 38.60 -5.08
C GLY A 1050 -25.21 37.41 -5.73
N LEU A 1051 -25.96 36.61 -6.49
CA LEU A 1051 -25.37 35.60 -7.37
C LEU A 1051 -24.37 36.31 -8.30
N GLU A 1052 -23.14 35.81 -8.39
CA GLU A 1052 -22.03 36.42 -9.15
C GLU A 1052 -21.78 37.92 -8.85
N GLY A 1053 -22.01 38.37 -7.61
CA GLY A 1053 -21.84 39.77 -7.23
C GLY A 1053 -20.43 40.34 -7.46
N GLY A 1054 -19.39 39.50 -7.40
CA GLY A 1054 -18.03 39.90 -7.76
C GLY A 1054 -17.85 40.24 -9.24
N GLU A 1055 -18.51 39.49 -10.14
CA GLU A 1055 -18.46 39.73 -11.58
C GLU A 1055 -19.22 41.02 -11.96
N ILE A 1056 -20.39 41.24 -11.36
CA ILE A 1056 -21.16 42.48 -11.57
C ILE A 1056 -20.40 43.71 -11.08
N MET A 1057 -19.78 43.61 -9.90
CA MET A 1057 -18.90 44.66 -9.39
C MET A 1057 -17.73 44.94 -10.34
N SER A 1058 -17.15 43.91 -10.96
CA SER A 1058 -16.02 44.07 -11.90
C SER A 1058 -16.40 44.85 -13.17
N ILE A 1059 -17.67 44.76 -13.61
CA ILE A 1059 -18.21 45.60 -14.69
C ILE A 1059 -18.22 47.08 -14.27
N VAL A 1060 -18.74 47.36 -13.06
CA VAL A 1060 -18.78 48.73 -12.54
C VAL A 1060 -17.37 49.28 -12.26
N GLN A 1061 -16.46 48.45 -11.76
CA GLN A 1061 -15.04 48.78 -11.63
C GLN A 1061 -14.44 49.22 -12.97
N THR A 1062 -14.71 48.48 -14.04
CA THR A 1062 -14.23 48.80 -15.40
C THR A 1062 -14.81 50.14 -15.86
N ALA A 1063 -16.09 50.39 -15.59
CA ALA A 1063 -16.73 51.67 -15.90
C ALA A 1063 -16.10 52.85 -15.14
N MET A 1064 -15.81 52.67 -13.84
CA MET A 1064 -15.10 53.67 -13.02
C MET A 1064 -13.69 53.94 -13.56
N MET A 1065 -12.94 52.90 -13.95
CA MET A 1065 -11.61 53.04 -14.58
C MET A 1065 -11.68 53.79 -15.91
N GLY A 1066 -12.76 53.61 -16.67
CA GLY A 1066 -13.05 54.33 -17.91
C GLY A 1066 -13.62 55.74 -17.72
N ASN A 1067 -13.81 56.19 -16.48
CA ASN A 1067 -14.52 57.44 -16.13
C ASN A 1067 -15.93 57.55 -16.75
N LEU A 1068 -16.59 56.40 -16.97
CA LEU A 1068 -17.98 56.36 -17.43
C LEU A 1068 -18.90 56.87 -16.32
N LYS A 1069 -20.03 57.42 -16.73
CA LYS A 1069 -21.06 57.97 -15.86
C LYS A 1069 -22.13 56.93 -15.59
N TRP A 1070 -22.84 57.06 -14.47
CA TRP A 1070 -23.89 56.07 -14.13
C TRP A 1070 -24.97 55.95 -15.22
N TRP A 1071 -25.30 57.05 -15.90
CA TRP A 1071 -26.26 57.02 -17.02
C TRP A 1071 -25.71 56.31 -18.28
N ASP A 1072 -24.39 56.19 -18.42
CA ASP A 1072 -23.81 55.39 -19.51
C ASP A 1072 -24.06 53.90 -19.25
N LEU A 1073 -24.04 53.46 -17.98
CA LEU A 1073 -24.46 52.12 -17.59
C LEU A 1073 -25.97 51.96 -17.70
N GLU A 1074 -26.75 52.99 -17.35
CA GLU A 1074 -28.21 53.01 -17.51
C GLU A 1074 -28.62 52.81 -18.99
N ALA A 1075 -27.93 53.48 -19.92
CA ALA A 1075 -28.26 53.48 -21.34
C ALA A 1075 -27.59 52.34 -22.14
N ALA A 1076 -26.70 51.56 -21.53
CA ALA A 1076 -26.00 50.48 -22.20
C ALA A 1076 -26.95 49.33 -22.60
N VAL A 1077 -26.67 48.71 -23.74
CA VAL A 1077 -27.38 47.50 -24.19
C VAL A 1077 -26.70 46.27 -23.61
N TYR A 1078 -27.27 45.72 -22.53
CA TYR A 1078 -26.85 44.44 -21.96
C TYR A 1078 -27.60 43.27 -22.60
N ALA A 1079 -26.96 42.10 -22.62
CA ALA A 1079 -27.63 40.87 -23.04
C ALA A 1079 -28.74 40.48 -22.05
N HIS A 1080 -29.86 39.97 -22.57
CA HIS A 1080 -31.02 39.56 -21.79
C HIS A 1080 -31.31 38.05 -21.89
N PRO A 1081 -31.64 37.36 -20.79
CA PRO A 1081 -31.56 37.80 -19.39
C PRO A 1081 -30.15 37.59 -18.81
N THR A 1082 -29.57 38.62 -18.17
CA THR A 1082 -28.30 38.50 -17.44
C THR A 1082 -28.34 39.27 -16.14
N LEU A 1083 -27.49 38.91 -15.16
CA LEU A 1083 -27.37 39.67 -13.92
C LEU A 1083 -26.83 41.10 -14.17
N ALA A 1084 -26.04 41.31 -15.22
CA ALA A 1084 -25.48 42.62 -15.56
C ALA A 1084 -26.54 43.60 -16.08
N GLU A 1085 -27.61 43.10 -16.70
CA GLU A 1085 -28.70 43.94 -17.23
C GLU A 1085 -29.39 44.77 -16.14
N SER A 1086 -29.32 44.33 -14.89
CA SER A 1086 -29.91 45.07 -13.77
C SER A 1086 -29.19 46.38 -13.48
N LEU A 1087 -28.00 46.61 -14.05
CA LEU A 1087 -27.36 47.92 -14.09
C LEU A 1087 -28.16 48.94 -14.92
N ASN A 1088 -29.08 48.54 -15.80
CA ASN A 1088 -30.04 49.47 -16.40
C ASN A 1088 -31.06 49.95 -15.37
N ASN A 1089 -31.55 49.04 -14.52
CA ASN A 1089 -32.68 49.31 -13.61
C ASN A 1089 -32.27 49.90 -12.26
N LEU A 1090 -31.05 49.63 -11.79
CA LEU A 1090 -30.54 50.06 -10.48
C LEU A 1090 -30.79 51.55 -10.23
N TRP A 1091 -30.56 52.38 -11.23
CA TRP A 1091 -30.68 53.84 -11.15
C TRP A 1091 -32.13 54.32 -11.07
N GLY A 1092 -33.13 53.45 -11.20
CA GLY A 1092 -34.53 53.77 -10.86
C GLY A 1092 -34.81 53.78 -9.36
N HIS A 1093 -33.88 53.29 -8.53
CA HIS A 1093 -34.07 53.05 -7.09
C HIS A 1093 -33.27 54.02 -6.20
N TRP A 1094 -33.36 55.32 -6.46
CA TRP A 1094 -32.71 56.36 -5.64
C TRP A 1094 -33.32 56.47 -4.23
N GLU A 1095 -32.45 56.67 -3.23
CA GLU A 1095 -32.80 57.03 -1.84
C GLU A 1095 -32.51 58.51 -1.53
#